data_AF-A0A7L1R412-F1
#
_entry.id   AF-A0A7L1R412-F1
#
_cell.length_a   1.000
_cell.length_b   1.000
_cell.length_c   1.000
_cell.angle_alpha   90.00
_cell.angle_beta   90.00
_cell.angle_gamma   90.00
#
_symmetry.space_group_name_H-M   'P 1'
#
loop_
_entity.id
_entity.type
_entity.pdbx_description
1 polymer ?
#
loop_
_entity_poly.entity_id
_entity_poly.type
_entity_poly.pdbx_seq_one_letter_code
_entity_poly.pdbx_strand_id
1 'polypeptide(L)'
;MELPAGSQERLSTPPSTKAAEALNSELHTAVRNKDKQAVLELLEQGADVNSRAGSGWTPLHSAVQAREEGLVRLLLDWGASVHARKDNGGTAFTEAGIAGNVGILELLLERGADINDRDINGFTAFMEAAWYGKEEALRFLHSRGAEVNLRRETSEEKVRLHKGGATALMDACRERHFSAVKILVQEMGADVNIRDNSDRNALIHALRKDLGNKRYESVVSIVRFLLEHGVDVKSKDECGKTALILAVELESLELVTALLEKDEIDIDDADEEGNTALMVAVEKDNCEIARLLCEKGARTDHGNLLDVAQRNRFASMENLLCEYKARFVPETPREWEPNSRRWRAQLKDLDQRYRPMIGKLKIFPYIQQKIQDDIYLGLHGGTEVAVRITRSAEGNKEKEFLEKCSHCGHLLKLFQYEKRKGCMYLCFPLWEKNLQEYLQDPKGQKDYKAALKMIFQALRELHSLGFAHQDLQPRNFVIDLGGKIYLADFGNKRRSIEGQEELVNDVSLQALGKLVLYILTGGTKPLQQVGIKDLAPNSPDYTEALDLVHSLSSRDERGLEGLSKHPYFWSNQSRFNFLKTIWSKIKYYPNWKKKRDCNVTKKTFPYPQWTTMIDKDVLRIMKNPKNGTPYEYTNDVHDLIRLMRNMDEHKDEWISNKIGDYAEYFLRVFPKLTIHLYNSLRQNPRWSHLADFQDTSP
;
A
#
# COMPACT_ATOMS: atom_id res chain seq x y z
N MET A 1 -5.66 71.28 22.16
CA MET A 1 -5.22 72.34 21.23
C MET A 1 -5.45 71.82 19.83
N GLU A 2 -6.02 72.67 18.98
CA GLU A 2 -6.66 72.36 17.69
C GLU A 2 -5.76 71.60 16.71
N LEU A 3 -6.35 70.64 15.99
CA LEU A 3 -5.78 70.00 14.80
C LEU A 3 -6.01 70.90 13.58
N PRO A 4 -5.03 71.12 12.69
CA PRO A 4 -5.27 71.82 11.45
C PRO A 4 -5.92 70.90 10.42
N ALA A 5 -7.00 71.39 9.82
CA ALA A 5 -7.65 70.80 8.66
C ALA A 5 -6.77 70.94 7.42
N GLY A 6 -6.57 69.84 6.69
CA GLY A 6 -6.00 69.87 5.34
C GLY A 6 -5.32 68.58 4.90
N SER A 7 -6.10 67.54 4.60
CA SER A 7 -5.80 66.51 3.57
C SER A 7 -6.81 65.36 3.58
N GLN A 8 -8.09 65.67 3.35
CA GLN A 8 -8.96 64.70 2.68
C GLN A 8 -8.68 64.81 1.18
N GLU A 9 -7.87 63.89 0.63
CA GLU A 9 -7.97 63.31 -0.72
C GLU A 9 -6.66 62.61 -1.11
N ARG A 10 -6.60 61.30 -0.84
CA ARG A 10 -6.05 60.24 -1.70
C ARG A 10 -6.39 58.89 -1.06
N LEU A 11 -7.67 58.54 -1.11
CA LEU A 11 -8.08 57.15 -0.98
C LEU A 11 -7.83 56.50 -2.34
N SER A 12 -6.66 55.88 -2.48
CA SER A 12 -6.31 55.00 -3.59
C SER A 12 -7.43 53.97 -3.76
N THR A 13 -7.95 53.84 -4.98
CA THR A 13 -8.86 52.75 -5.36
C THR A 13 -8.26 51.41 -4.90
N PRO A 14 -9.02 50.54 -4.21
CA PRO A 14 -8.49 49.26 -3.74
C PRO A 14 -7.94 48.47 -4.94
N PRO A 15 -6.70 47.97 -4.87
CA PRO A 15 -6.09 47.25 -5.98
C PRO A 15 -6.95 46.04 -6.35
N SER A 16 -7.05 45.74 -7.65
CA SER A 16 -7.63 44.48 -8.11
C SER A 16 -6.96 43.29 -7.37
N THR A 17 -7.67 42.19 -7.13
CA THR A 17 -7.16 41.04 -6.37
C THR A 17 -5.78 40.55 -6.85
N LYS A 18 -5.53 40.57 -8.17
CA LYS A 18 -4.21 40.23 -8.75
C LYS A 18 -3.11 41.25 -8.44
N ALA A 19 -3.43 42.53 -8.33
CA ALA A 19 -2.47 43.57 -7.97
C ALA A 19 -2.15 43.55 -6.46
N ALA A 20 -3.13 43.23 -5.61
CA ALA A 20 -2.92 43.04 -4.18
C ALA A 20 -2.03 41.82 -3.88
N GLU A 21 -2.24 40.70 -4.59
CA GLU A 21 -1.40 39.50 -4.46
C GLU A 21 0.05 39.77 -4.90
N ALA A 22 0.27 40.57 -5.95
CA ALA A 22 1.61 40.96 -6.40
C ALA A 22 2.32 41.83 -5.35
N LEU A 23 1.66 42.86 -4.81
CA LEU A 23 2.20 43.73 -3.75
C LEU A 23 2.60 42.93 -2.50
N ASN A 24 1.77 41.98 -2.08
CA ASN A 24 2.07 41.11 -0.94
C ASN A 24 3.29 40.22 -1.21
N SER A 25 3.37 39.63 -2.41
CA SER A 25 4.52 38.81 -2.81
C SER A 25 5.82 39.61 -2.86
N GLU A 26 5.75 40.85 -3.33
CA GLU A 26 6.88 41.79 -3.33
C GLU A 26 7.28 42.18 -1.90
N LEU A 27 6.32 42.43 -1.00
CA LEU A 27 6.58 42.72 0.41
C LEU A 27 7.36 41.58 1.08
N HIS A 28 6.91 40.34 0.90
CA HIS A 28 7.63 39.18 1.41
C HIS A 28 9.06 39.08 0.87
N THR A 29 9.27 39.48 -0.39
CA THR A 29 10.59 39.45 -1.03
C THR A 29 11.48 40.57 -0.51
N ALA A 30 10.96 41.78 -0.36
CA ALA A 30 11.67 42.93 0.21
C ALA A 30 12.12 42.65 1.65
N VAL A 31 11.27 42.04 2.48
CA VAL A 31 11.63 41.65 3.85
C VAL A 31 12.75 40.61 3.86
N ARG A 32 12.67 39.56 3.02
CA ARG A 32 13.74 38.55 2.93
C ARG A 32 15.07 39.14 2.46
N ASN A 33 15.02 40.15 1.58
CA ASN A 33 16.17 40.87 1.07
C ASN A 33 16.69 41.94 2.04
N LYS A 34 16.01 42.14 3.18
CA LYS A 34 16.34 43.13 4.21
C LYS A 34 16.26 44.59 3.71
N ASP A 35 15.50 44.84 2.65
CA ASP A 35 15.36 46.17 2.05
C ASP A 35 14.28 46.98 2.76
N LYS A 36 14.70 47.72 3.79
CA LYS A 36 13.80 48.53 4.61
C LYS A 36 13.06 49.62 3.83
N GLN A 37 13.69 50.19 2.80
CA GLN A 37 13.07 51.24 1.99
C GLN A 37 11.96 50.66 1.12
N ALA A 38 12.25 49.56 0.42
CA ALA A 38 11.24 48.87 -0.38
C ALA A 38 10.07 48.36 0.49
N VAL A 39 10.34 47.86 1.70
CA VAL A 39 9.28 47.45 2.64
C VAL A 39 8.37 48.63 2.99
N LEU A 40 8.92 49.81 3.30
CA LEU A 40 8.12 50.99 3.63
C LEU A 40 7.26 51.43 2.43
N GLU A 41 7.86 51.50 1.24
CA GLU A 41 7.16 51.89 0.01
C GLU A 41 6.02 50.94 -0.34
N LEU A 42 6.20 49.64 -0.15
CA LEU A 42 5.17 48.62 -0.41
C LEU A 42 4.03 48.70 0.60
N LEU A 43 4.32 48.97 1.87
CA LEU A 43 3.30 49.19 2.90
C LEU A 43 2.49 50.47 2.63
N GLU A 44 3.14 51.56 2.22
CA GLU A 44 2.49 52.80 1.80
C GLU A 44 1.59 52.61 0.55
N GLN A 45 1.97 51.70 -0.34
CA GLN A 45 1.17 51.30 -1.51
C GLN A 45 -0.02 50.38 -1.15
N GLY A 46 -0.16 50.01 0.13
CA GLY A 46 -1.27 49.20 0.62
C GLY A 46 -1.03 47.69 0.58
N ALA A 47 0.22 47.24 0.57
CA ALA A 47 0.53 45.83 0.83
C ALA A 47 0.02 45.42 2.22
N ASP A 48 -0.58 44.25 2.33
CA ASP A 48 -1.07 43.73 3.60
C ASP A 48 0.11 43.27 4.46
N VAL A 49 0.38 44.00 5.54
CA VAL A 49 1.45 43.69 6.51
C VAL A 49 1.30 42.30 7.16
N ASN A 50 0.09 41.74 7.15
CA ASN A 50 -0.25 40.42 7.68
C ASN A 50 -0.45 39.37 6.58
N SER A 51 -0.04 39.67 5.34
CA SER A 51 -0.15 38.74 4.22
C SER A 51 0.52 37.41 4.53
N ARG A 52 -0.07 36.32 4.04
CA ARG A 52 0.46 34.96 4.21
C ARG A 52 1.10 34.48 2.92
N ALA A 53 2.36 34.10 2.99
CA ALA A 53 3.08 33.41 1.91
C ALA A 53 3.40 31.96 2.28
N GLY A 54 3.55 31.10 1.27
CA GLY A 54 3.99 29.71 1.45
C GLY A 54 3.26 29.01 2.61
N SER A 55 4.02 28.39 3.51
CA SER A 55 3.53 27.70 4.72
C SER A 55 2.96 28.63 5.80
N GLY A 56 2.18 29.64 5.42
CA GLY A 56 1.56 30.59 6.33
C GLY A 56 2.49 31.67 6.88
N TRP A 57 3.66 31.87 6.30
CA TRP A 57 4.65 32.86 6.75
C TRP A 57 4.11 34.27 6.56
N THR A 58 4.25 35.12 7.58
CA THR A 58 3.97 36.56 7.48
C THR A 58 5.27 37.36 7.29
N PRO A 59 5.21 38.62 6.81
CA PRO A 59 6.36 39.51 6.77
C PRO A 59 7.09 39.59 8.11
N LEU A 60 6.35 39.62 9.23
CA LEU A 60 6.93 39.65 10.57
C LEU A 60 7.79 38.40 10.87
N HIS A 61 7.30 37.19 10.53
CA HIS A 61 8.10 35.96 10.69
C HIS A 61 9.39 36.02 9.87
N SER A 62 9.31 36.48 8.62
CA SER A 62 10.49 36.61 7.75
C SER A 62 11.51 37.60 8.30
N ALA A 63 11.07 38.74 8.86
CA ALA A 63 11.95 39.72 9.48
C ALA A 63 12.67 39.16 10.73
N VAL A 64 11.95 38.39 11.55
CA VAL A 64 12.52 37.69 12.71
C VAL A 64 13.57 36.66 12.27
N GLN A 65 13.25 35.81 11.29
CA GLN A 65 14.18 34.82 10.76
C GLN A 65 15.44 35.48 10.16
N ALA A 66 15.27 36.63 9.52
CA ALA A 66 16.35 37.45 8.97
C ALA A 66 17.21 38.15 10.04
N ARG A 67 16.77 38.14 11.30
CA ARG A 67 17.39 38.79 12.48
C ARG A 67 17.44 40.32 12.39
N GLU A 68 16.52 40.92 11.64
CA GLU A 68 16.49 42.37 11.39
C GLU A 68 15.52 43.09 12.33
N GLU A 69 15.98 43.44 13.54
CA GLU A 69 15.15 44.11 14.56
C GLU A 69 14.49 45.40 14.04
N GLY A 70 15.19 46.17 13.20
CA GLY A 70 14.65 47.38 12.59
C GLY A 70 13.46 47.14 11.65
N LEU A 71 13.43 45.99 10.97
CA LEU A 71 12.28 45.57 10.15
C LEU A 71 11.15 45.02 11.02
N VAL A 72 11.48 44.27 12.07
CA VAL A 72 10.49 43.79 13.05
C VAL A 72 9.74 44.99 13.66
N ARG A 73 10.47 46.02 14.13
CA ARG A 73 9.87 47.24 14.66
C ARG A 73 9.00 47.95 13.62
N LEU A 74 9.51 48.15 12.40
CA LEU A 74 8.75 48.79 11.31
C LEU A 74 7.43 48.06 11.04
N LEU A 75 7.46 46.74 10.88
CA LEU A 75 6.27 45.94 10.57
C LEU A 75 5.25 45.99 11.72
N LEU A 76 5.70 45.93 12.97
CA LEU A 76 4.82 46.05 14.15
C LEU A 76 4.19 47.44 14.26
N ASP A 77 4.94 48.51 13.96
CA ASP A 77 4.43 49.88 13.96
C ASP A 77 3.39 50.09 12.84
N TRP A 78 3.46 49.31 11.76
CA TRP A 78 2.48 49.24 10.68
C TRP A 78 1.33 48.24 10.92
N GLY A 79 1.21 47.68 12.13
CA GLY A 79 0.07 46.83 12.51
C GLY A 79 0.25 45.34 12.19
N ALA A 80 1.48 44.85 12.03
CA ALA A 80 1.73 43.41 12.02
C ALA A 80 1.26 42.77 13.33
N SER A 81 0.49 41.69 13.23
CA SER A 81 -0.02 40.96 14.39
C SER A 81 1.08 40.12 15.02
N VAL A 82 1.38 40.40 16.29
CA VAL A 82 2.31 39.62 17.13
C VAL A 82 1.84 38.17 17.32
N HIS A 83 0.53 37.95 17.28
CA HIS A 83 -0.11 36.65 17.47
C HIS A 83 -0.39 35.91 16.15
N ALA A 84 0.06 36.43 15.02
CA ALA A 84 -0.09 35.73 13.75
C ALA A 84 0.66 34.39 13.79
N ARG A 85 0.01 33.33 13.32
CA ARG A 85 0.56 31.97 13.31
C ARG A 85 0.81 31.47 11.90
N LYS A 86 1.98 30.90 11.62
CA LYS A 86 2.23 30.13 10.39
C LYS A 86 1.55 28.75 10.46
N ASP A 87 1.63 27.94 9.42
CA ASP A 87 0.83 26.70 9.31
C ASP A 87 1.15 25.65 10.39
N ASN A 88 2.35 25.66 10.96
CA ASN A 88 2.69 24.81 12.12
C ASN A 88 2.22 25.40 13.46
N GLY A 89 1.53 26.54 13.46
CA GLY A 89 1.09 27.25 14.66
C GLY A 89 2.13 28.15 15.31
N GLY A 90 3.38 28.16 14.86
CA GLY A 90 4.42 29.02 15.43
C GLY A 90 4.14 30.50 15.18
N THR A 91 4.52 31.34 16.15
CA THR A 91 4.46 32.80 16.08
C THR A 91 5.83 33.40 15.80
N ALA A 92 5.87 34.71 15.54
CA ALA A 92 7.12 35.46 15.45
C ALA A 92 7.98 35.31 16.72
N PHE A 93 7.34 35.15 17.89
CA PHE A 93 8.03 34.94 19.16
C PHE A 93 8.72 33.58 19.24
N THR A 94 8.06 32.50 18.80
CA THR A 94 8.71 31.18 18.72
C THR A 94 9.88 31.17 17.73
N GLU A 95 9.76 31.85 16.58
CA GLU A 95 10.87 31.99 15.62
C GLU A 95 12.05 32.81 16.18
N ALA A 96 11.78 33.79 17.05
CA ALA A 96 12.83 34.56 17.71
C ALA A 96 13.64 33.68 18.69
N GLY A 97 13.01 32.68 19.32
CA GLY A 97 13.67 31.63 20.10
C GLY A 97 14.63 30.79 19.25
N ILE A 98 14.20 30.35 18.06
CA ILE A 98 15.04 29.64 17.07
C ILE A 98 16.24 30.49 16.66
N ALA A 99 15.99 31.76 16.33
CA ALA A 99 17.05 32.70 15.96
C ALA A 99 18.03 32.95 17.12
N GLY A 100 17.52 32.95 18.36
CA GLY A 100 18.26 33.29 19.56
C GLY A 100 18.56 34.78 19.69
N ASN A 101 17.74 35.65 19.10
CA ASN A 101 17.95 37.10 19.15
C ASN A 101 17.16 37.70 20.33
N VAL A 102 17.88 38.03 21.41
CA VAL A 102 17.30 38.59 22.64
C VAL A 102 16.59 39.92 22.40
N GLY A 103 17.14 40.82 21.57
CA GLY A 103 16.50 42.12 21.29
C GLY A 103 15.14 41.98 20.60
N ILE A 104 15.02 41.00 19.69
CA ILE A 104 13.74 40.68 19.04
C ILE A 104 12.77 40.02 20.02
N LEU A 105 13.24 39.10 20.87
CA LEU A 105 12.41 38.48 21.92
C LEU A 105 11.85 39.53 22.88
N GLU A 106 12.69 40.46 23.33
CA GLU A 106 12.29 41.58 24.18
C GLU A 106 11.26 42.49 23.49
N LEU A 107 11.54 42.92 22.25
CA LEU A 107 10.63 43.73 21.47
C LEU A 107 9.26 43.06 21.29
N LEU A 108 9.21 41.76 21.02
CA LEU A 108 7.94 41.05 20.83
C LEU A 108 7.16 40.91 22.15
N LEU A 109 7.83 40.70 23.29
CA LEU A 109 7.19 40.70 24.62
C LEU A 109 6.61 42.08 24.97
N GLU A 110 7.33 43.17 24.70
CA GLU A 110 6.84 44.53 24.89
C GLU A 110 5.58 44.83 24.06
N ARG A 111 5.43 44.14 22.92
CA ARG A 111 4.28 44.25 22.01
C ARG A 111 3.20 43.20 22.30
N GLY A 112 3.29 42.50 23.44
CA GLY A 112 2.23 41.63 23.96
C GLY A 112 2.36 40.16 23.59
N ALA A 113 3.51 39.68 23.10
CA ALA A 113 3.73 38.24 22.95
C ALA A 113 3.61 37.53 24.32
N ASP A 114 3.06 36.32 24.32
CA ASP A 114 3.01 35.46 25.50
C ASP A 114 4.30 34.62 25.59
N ILE A 115 4.98 34.72 26.74
CA ILE A 115 6.25 34.04 27.03
C ILE A 115 6.15 32.51 26.92
N ASN A 116 4.98 31.94 27.20
CA ASN A 116 4.72 30.50 27.17
C ASN A 116 3.79 30.09 26.01
N ASP A 117 3.65 30.96 25.00
CA ASP A 117 2.92 30.60 23.79
C ASP A 117 3.56 29.39 23.10
N ARG A 118 2.72 28.56 22.49
CA ARG A 118 3.11 27.27 21.91
C ARG A 118 2.53 27.04 20.52
N ASP A 119 3.26 26.33 19.68
CA ASP A 119 2.82 25.90 18.36
C ASP A 119 1.85 24.69 18.44
N ILE A 120 1.37 24.17 17.29
CA ILE A 120 0.43 23.02 17.29
C ILE A 120 1.06 21.70 17.78
N ASN A 121 2.38 21.68 17.97
CA ASN A 121 3.14 20.56 18.50
C ASN A 121 3.60 20.81 19.94
N GLY A 122 3.21 21.93 20.54
CA GLY A 122 3.54 22.31 21.91
C GLY A 122 4.89 22.99 22.09
N PHE A 123 5.62 23.33 21.02
CA PHE A 123 6.92 24.02 21.13
C PHE A 123 6.73 25.48 21.56
N THR A 124 7.42 25.87 22.62
CA THR A 124 7.55 27.26 23.08
C THR A 124 8.85 27.88 22.58
N ALA A 125 8.97 29.21 22.64
CA ALA A 125 10.23 29.88 22.32
C ALA A 125 11.41 29.39 23.19
N PHE A 126 11.15 28.97 24.42
CA PHE A 126 12.14 28.40 25.33
C PHE A 126 12.63 27.02 24.88
N MET A 127 11.72 26.14 24.43
CA MET A 127 12.08 24.85 23.86
C MET A 127 12.88 25.00 22.57
N GLU A 128 12.49 25.92 21.70
CA GLU A 128 13.23 26.23 20.46
C GLU A 128 14.64 26.75 20.78
N ALA A 129 14.78 27.67 21.74
CA ALA A 129 16.09 28.13 22.18
C ALA A 129 16.96 26.97 22.72
N ALA A 130 16.39 26.00 23.43
CA ALA A 130 17.10 24.81 23.90
C ALA A 130 17.52 23.88 22.75
N TRP A 131 16.61 23.62 21.82
CA TRP A 131 16.86 22.81 20.61
C TRP A 131 18.02 23.36 19.78
N TYR A 132 18.10 24.68 19.63
CA TYR A 132 19.14 25.35 18.83
C TYR A 132 20.35 25.86 19.65
N GLY A 133 20.42 25.51 20.94
CA GLY A 133 21.53 25.86 21.83
C GLY A 133 21.74 27.36 22.02
N LYS A 134 20.66 28.14 22.07
CA LYS A 134 20.68 29.61 22.21
C LYS A 134 20.75 30.01 23.68
N GLU A 135 21.95 29.95 24.25
CA GLU A 135 22.20 30.16 25.68
C GLU A 135 21.69 31.52 26.20
N GLU A 136 22.00 32.62 25.50
CA GLU A 136 21.55 33.96 25.90
C GLU A 136 20.02 34.10 25.84
N ALA A 137 19.39 33.52 24.82
CA ALA A 137 17.94 33.51 24.70
C ALA A 137 17.27 32.69 25.82
N LEU A 138 17.83 31.52 26.19
CA LEU A 138 17.36 30.73 27.32
C LEU A 138 17.40 31.55 28.62
N ARG A 139 18.53 32.22 28.90
CA ARG A 139 18.69 33.08 30.09
C ARG A 139 17.67 34.21 30.10
N PHE A 140 17.51 34.89 28.98
CA PHE A 140 16.53 35.96 28.84
C PHE A 140 15.10 35.44 29.07
N LEU A 141 14.67 34.40 28.36
CA LEU A 141 13.33 33.82 28.46
C LEU A 141 13.03 33.35 29.88
N HIS A 142 13.97 32.67 30.54
CA HIS A 142 13.85 32.27 31.94
C HIS A 142 13.67 33.49 32.87
N SER A 143 14.47 34.55 32.68
CA SER A 143 14.34 35.79 33.47
C SER A 143 13.00 36.51 33.29
N ARG A 144 12.28 36.22 32.19
CA ARG A 144 10.95 36.77 31.88
C ARG A 144 9.81 35.80 32.24
N GLY A 145 10.10 34.69 32.91
CA GLY A 145 9.09 33.77 33.44
C GLY A 145 8.72 32.61 32.51
N ALA A 146 9.58 32.23 31.57
CA ALA A 146 9.37 31.02 30.77
C ALA A 146 9.34 29.76 31.66
N GLU A 147 8.37 28.88 31.43
CA GLU A 147 8.23 27.62 32.17
C GLU A 147 9.24 26.57 31.70
N VAL A 148 10.25 26.30 32.53
CA VAL A 148 11.39 25.42 32.20
C VAL A 148 10.98 23.96 32.02
N ASN A 149 10.05 23.48 32.86
CA ASN A 149 9.64 22.09 32.97
C ASN A 149 8.35 21.77 32.21
N LEU A 150 7.92 22.66 31.30
CA LEU A 150 6.72 22.46 30.50
C LEU A 150 6.86 21.23 29.60
N ARG A 151 5.83 20.38 29.59
CA ARG A 151 5.74 19.20 28.72
C ARG A 151 4.95 19.56 27.47
N ARG A 152 5.46 19.22 26.27
CA ARG A 152 4.76 19.52 25.01
C ARG A 152 3.36 18.90 24.97
N GLU A 153 2.34 19.75 24.99
CA GLU A 153 0.98 19.34 24.70
C GLU A 153 0.76 19.24 23.19
N THR A 154 0.11 18.17 22.75
CA THR A 154 -0.17 17.91 21.33
C THR A 154 -1.61 17.43 21.17
N SER A 155 -2.07 17.27 19.92
CA SER A 155 -3.42 16.74 19.67
C SER A 155 -3.63 15.36 20.30
N GLU A 156 -4.87 15.04 20.68
CA GLU A 156 -5.22 13.73 21.24
C GLU A 156 -4.79 12.56 20.36
N GLU A 157 -4.82 12.74 19.03
CA GLU A 157 -4.34 11.75 18.07
C GLU A 157 -2.84 11.47 18.24
N LYS A 158 -2.02 12.51 18.42
CA LYS A 158 -0.58 12.37 18.68
C LYS A 158 -0.33 11.74 20.04
N VAL A 159 -1.11 12.09 21.06
CA VAL A 159 -1.02 11.48 22.40
C VAL A 159 -1.33 9.98 22.34
N ARG A 160 -2.35 9.55 21.59
CA ARG A 160 -2.65 8.12 21.35
C ARG A 160 -1.53 7.36 20.64
N LEU A 161 -0.66 8.07 19.94
CA LEU A 161 0.55 7.53 19.30
C LEU A 161 1.81 7.69 20.18
N HIS A 162 1.65 7.98 21.48
CA HIS A 162 2.75 8.22 22.42
C HIS A 162 3.67 9.40 22.03
N LYS A 163 3.17 10.34 21.21
CA LYS A 163 3.90 11.55 20.80
C LYS A 163 3.57 12.73 21.71
N GLY A 164 4.54 13.63 21.88
CA GLY A 164 4.44 14.79 22.78
C GLY A 164 5.08 14.53 24.15
N GLY A 165 4.86 15.42 25.10
CA GLY A 165 5.32 15.29 26.49
C GLY A 165 6.77 15.69 26.74
N ALA A 166 7.57 15.93 25.70
CA ALA A 166 8.99 16.28 25.83
C ALA A 166 9.21 17.71 26.35
N THR A 167 10.39 17.96 26.92
CA THR A 167 10.79 19.23 27.57
C THR A 167 11.97 19.89 26.86
N ALA A 168 12.26 21.15 27.23
CA ALA A 168 13.43 21.87 26.72
C ALA A 168 14.77 21.16 27.04
N LEU A 169 14.89 20.53 28.22
CA LEU A 169 16.07 19.74 28.59
C LEU A 169 16.28 18.56 27.64
N MET A 170 15.21 17.84 27.32
CA MET A 170 15.26 16.72 26.38
C MET A 170 15.68 17.15 24.97
N ASP A 171 15.29 18.34 24.54
CA ASP A 171 15.69 18.91 23.24
C ASP A 171 17.18 19.27 23.22
N ALA A 172 17.67 19.96 24.27
CA ALA A 172 19.09 20.28 24.41
C ALA A 172 19.97 19.02 24.47
N CYS A 173 19.51 17.97 25.16
CA CYS A 173 20.18 16.67 25.22
C CYS A 173 20.25 15.99 23.85
N ARG A 174 19.12 15.93 23.13
CA ARG A 174 19.03 15.33 21.79
C ARG A 174 19.96 16.03 20.80
N GLU A 175 19.93 17.36 20.79
CA GLU A 175 20.71 18.16 19.84
C GLU A 175 22.17 18.36 20.26
N ARG A 176 22.54 17.82 21.43
CA ARG A 176 23.89 17.74 22.02
C ARG A 176 24.48 19.10 22.42
N HIS A 177 23.63 19.99 22.91
CA HIS A 177 24.03 21.30 23.40
C HIS A 177 24.42 21.24 24.89
N PHE A 178 25.62 20.72 25.17
CA PHE A 178 26.09 20.51 26.55
C PHE A 178 26.03 21.77 27.44
N SER A 179 26.42 22.92 26.92
CA SER A 179 26.30 24.20 27.63
C SER A 179 24.85 24.53 27.98
N ALA A 180 23.92 24.36 27.03
CA ALA A 180 22.49 24.57 27.29
C ALA A 180 21.94 23.60 28.32
N VAL A 181 22.33 22.31 28.28
CA VAL A 181 21.99 21.31 29.30
C VAL A 181 22.45 21.75 30.69
N LYS A 182 23.69 22.23 30.81
CA LYS A 182 24.23 22.77 32.08
C LYS A 182 23.41 23.95 32.59
N ILE A 183 23.14 24.92 31.72
CA ILE A 183 22.35 26.11 32.06
C ILE A 183 20.96 25.69 32.57
N LEU A 184 20.28 24.79 31.83
CA LEU A 184 18.95 24.32 32.17
C LEU A 184 18.92 23.64 33.56
N VAL A 185 19.85 22.73 33.82
CA VAL A 185 19.86 21.95 35.08
C VAL A 185 20.38 22.78 36.26
N GLN A 186 21.51 23.49 36.11
CA GLN A 186 22.19 24.15 37.23
C GLN A 186 21.62 25.53 37.54
N GLU A 187 21.13 26.25 36.53
CA GLU A 187 20.73 27.65 36.68
C GLU A 187 19.21 27.86 36.61
N MET A 188 18.47 26.94 35.96
CA MET A 188 17.04 27.10 35.68
C MET A 188 16.17 26.02 36.35
N GLY A 189 16.76 25.09 37.10
CA GLY A 189 16.01 24.08 37.84
C GLY A 189 15.24 23.09 36.94
N ALA A 190 15.78 22.76 35.77
CA ALA A 190 15.20 21.74 34.90
C ALA A 190 15.23 20.36 35.57
N ASP A 191 14.08 19.69 35.59
CA ASP A 191 13.94 18.34 36.14
C ASP A 191 14.43 17.30 35.13
N VAL A 192 15.51 16.60 35.48
CA VAL A 192 16.15 15.57 34.65
C VAL A 192 15.30 14.31 34.48
N ASN A 193 14.30 14.10 35.36
CA ASN A 193 13.51 12.88 35.46
C ASN A 193 12.11 12.98 34.84
N ILE A 194 11.73 14.13 34.28
CA ILE A 194 10.49 14.22 33.49
C ILE A 194 10.57 13.21 32.34
N ARG A 195 9.44 12.56 32.07
CA ARG A 195 9.27 11.64 30.95
C ARG A 195 8.31 12.19 29.90
N ASP A 196 8.64 11.96 28.64
CA ASP A 196 7.75 12.26 27.52
C ASP A 196 6.61 11.23 27.41
N ASN A 197 5.76 11.34 26.39
CA ASN A 197 4.62 10.43 26.25
C ASN A 197 5.03 9.01 25.80
N SER A 198 6.31 8.78 25.48
CA SER A 198 6.91 7.47 25.20
C SER A 198 7.73 6.96 26.39
N ASP A 199 7.53 7.52 27.59
CA ASP A 199 8.26 7.20 28.82
C ASP A 199 9.79 7.43 28.77
N ARG A 200 10.26 8.30 27.86
CA ARG A 200 11.69 8.63 27.73
C ARG A 200 12.03 9.86 28.55
N ASN A 201 13.18 9.83 29.22
CA ASN A 201 13.75 10.97 29.93
C ASN A 201 14.92 11.62 29.16
N ALA A 202 15.55 12.63 29.77
CA ALA A 202 16.67 13.36 29.17
C ALA A 202 17.87 12.45 28.81
N LEU A 203 18.13 11.40 29.60
CA LEU A 203 19.22 10.45 29.35
C LEU A 203 19.00 9.67 28.04
N ILE A 204 17.80 9.13 27.83
CA ILE A 204 17.45 8.41 26.60
C ILE A 204 17.51 9.33 25.38
N HIS A 205 17.12 10.60 25.52
CA HIS A 205 17.26 11.58 24.45
C HIS A 205 18.73 11.88 24.10
N ALA A 206 19.63 11.93 25.09
CA ALA A 206 21.06 12.15 24.86
C ALA A 206 21.73 10.95 24.13
N LEU A 207 21.29 9.73 24.42
CA LEU A 207 21.84 8.48 23.87
C LEU A 207 21.29 8.10 22.48
N ARG A 208 20.31 8.84 21.96
CA ARG A 208 19.75 8.54 20.63
C ARG A 208 20.78 8.72 19.51
N LYS A 209 20.81 7.73 18.63
CA LYS A 209 21.65 7.72 17.43
C LYS A 209 21.00 8.55 16.31
N ASP A 210 21.43 9.79 16.13
CA ASP A 210 21.03 10.59 14.97
C ASP A 210 21.85 10.24 13.72
N LEU A 211 21.21 10.39 12.55
CA LEU A 211 21.80 10.20 11.21
C LEU A 211 22.79 11.31 10.81
N GLY A 212 23.08 12.25 11.71
CA GLY A 212 23.92 13.42 11.49
C GLY A 212 25.25 13.35 12.25
N ASN A 213 26.31 13.81 11.60
CA ASN A 213 27.70 13.78 12.07
C ASN A 213 27.97 14.80 13.21
N LYS A 214 27.22 14.72 14.32
CA LYS A 214 27.43 15.57 15.51
C LYS A 214 28.41 14.91 16.48
N ARG A 215 29.18 15.74 17.20
CA ARG A 215 30.37 15.36 17.99
C ARG A 215 30.07 14.29 19.05
N TYR A 216 30.81 13.19 19.02
CA TYR A 216 30.70 12.09 19.99
C TYR A 216 31.05 12.56 21.42
N GLU A 217 32.04 13.45 21.58
CA GLU A 217 32.49 13.96 22.89
C GLU A 217 31.38 14.71 23.64
N SER A 218 30.46 15.34 22.91
CA SER A 218 29.34 16.06 23.51
C SER A 218 28.32 15.12 24.16
N VAL A 219 28.12 13.92 23.60
CA VAL A 219 27.21 12.91 24.18
C VAL A 219 27.77 12.41 25.50
N VAL A 220 29.04 12.04 25.53
CA VAL A 220 29.72 11.58 26.75
C VAL A 220 29.60 12.61 27.88
N SER A 221 29.88 13.87 27.55
CA SER A 221 29.80 14.97 28.52
C SER A 221 28.38 15.16 29.08
N ILE A 222 27.36 15.12 28.21
CA ILE A 222 25.96 15.25 28.63
C ILE A 222 25.53 14.08 29.51
N VAL A 223 25.81 12.84 29.11
CA VAL A 223 25.39 11.64 29.86
C VAL A 223 26.05 11.62 31.24
N ARG A 224 27.36 11.85 31.34
CA ARG A 224 28.05 11.93 32.64
C ARG A 224 27.44 13.01 33.53
N PHE A 225 27.20 14.19 32.97
CA PHE A 225 26.58 15.27 33.71
C PHE A 225 25.17 14.92 34.21
N LEU A 226 24.33 14.28 33.39
CA LEU A 226 23.00 13.83 33.83
C LEU A 226 23.09 12.76 34.94
N LEU A 227 24.04 11.82 34.82
CA LEU A 227 24.31 10.79 35.84
C LEU A 227 24.80 11.38 37.18
N GLU A 228 25.53 12.49 37.14
CA GLU A 228 25.94 13.26 38.33
C GLU A 228 24.76 14.00 38.97
N HIS A 229 23.74 14.36 38.19
CA HIS A 229 22.55 15.09 38.65
C HIS A 229 21.34 14.17 38.92
N GLY A 230 21.56 12.87 39.10
CA GLY A 230 20.53 11.93 39.57
C GLY A 230 19.44 11.62 38.55
N VAL A 231 19.79 11.56 37.25
CA VAL A 231 18.88 11.05 36.23
C VAL A 231 18.58 9.57 36.45
N ASP A 232 17.32 9.19 36.28
CA ASP A 232 16.86 7.81 36.32
C ASP A 232 17.40 7.02 35.12
N VAL A 233 18.14 5.95 35.40
CA VAL A 233 18.77 5.10 34.37
C VAL A 233 17.87 3.99 33.85
N LYS A 234 16.68 3.79 34.43
CA LYS A 234 15.76 2.69 34.11
C LYS A 234 14.78 3.00 32.97
N SER A 235 14.76 4.24 32.50
CA SER A 235 13.93 4.63 31.36
C SER A 235 14.40 3.89 30.09
N LYS A 236 13.46 3.57 29.20
CA LYS A 236 13.71 2.83 27.95
C LYS A 236 13.30 3.67 26.74
N ASP A 237 13.82 3.35 25.56
CA ASP A 237 13.39 3.96 24.31
C ASP A 237 12.15 3.28 23.70
N GLU A 238 11.77 3.72 22.50
CA GLU A 238 10.60 3.24 21.74
C GLU A 238 10.67 1.74 21.38
N CYS A 239 11.85 1.14 21.42
CA CYS A 239 12.11 -0.29 21.14
C CYS A 239 12.39 -1.09 22.41
N GLY A 240 12.17 -0.50 23.60
CA GLY A 240 12.51 -1.10 24.88
C GLY A 240 14.02 -1.11 25.20
N LYS A 241 14.86 -0.39 24.45
CA LYS A 241 16.30 -0.36 24.71
C LYS A 241 16.60 0.47 25.95
N THR A 242 17.42 -0.09 26.82
CA THR A 242 17.96 0.60 28.00
C THR A 242 19.05 1.59 27.61
N ALA A 243 19.38 2.50 28.53
CA ALA A 243 20.55 3.38 28.38
C ALA A 243 21.85 2.58 28.13
N LEU A 244 21.99 1.41 28.76
CA LEU A 244 23.15 0.53 28.59
C LEU A 244 23.22 -0.04 27.16
N ILE A 245 22.10 -0.56 26.62
CA ILE A 245 22.04 -1.07 25.25
C ILE A 245 22.40 0.05 24.25
N LEU A 246 21.84 1.25 24.43
CA LEU A 246 22.13 2.39 23.55
C LEU A 246 23.61 2.79 23.61
N ALA A 247 24.25 2.77 24.78
CA ALA A 247 25.69 3.05 24.93
C ALA A 247 26.57 2.02 24.22
N VAL A 248 26.18 0.73 24.25
CA VAL A 248 26.84 -0.34 23.48
C VAL A 248 26.65 -0.13 21.97
N GLU A 249 25.47 0.30 21.52
CA GLU A 249 25.22 0.59 20.10
C GLU A 249 26.04 1.76 19.56
N LEU A 250 26.34 2.73 20.43
CA LEU A 250 27.27 3.84 20.18
C LEU A 250 28.74 3.40 20.23
N GLU A 251 29.02 2.15 20.62
CA GLU A 251 30.35 1.56 20.76
C GLU A 251 31.24 2.36 21.73
N SER A 252 30.61 2.90 22.78
CA SER A 252 31.25 3.79 23.74
C SER A 252 31.62 3.07 25.03
N LEU A 253 32.88 2.63 25.15
CA LEU A 253 33.38 2.00 26.37
C LEU A 253 33.25 2.92 27.60
N GLU A 254 33.50 4.22 27.44
CA GLU A 254 33.39 5.20 28.52
C GLU A 254 31.95 5.32 29.04
N LEU A 255 30.94 5.40 28.15
CA LEU A 255 29.54 5.47 28.56
C LEU A 255 29.06 4.17 29.20
N VAL A 256 29.44 3.03 28.64
CA VAL A 256 29.15 1.71 29.24
C VAL A 256 29.73 1.63 30.64
N THR A 257 30.98 2.07 30.83
CA THR A 257 31.62 2.09 32.15
C THR A 257 30.88 3.00 33.13
N ALA A 258 30.60 4.24 32.74
CA ALA A 258 29.91 5.21 33.60
C ALA A 258 28.49 4.77 33.99
N LEU A 259 27.79 4.07 33.09
CA LEU A 259 26.48 3.49 33.38
C LEU A 259 26.62 2.31 34.36
N LEU A 260 27.53 1.38 34.14
CA LEU A 260 27.74 0.21 35.01
C LEU A 260 28.31 0.55 36.40
N GLU A 261 28.70 1.80 36.65
CA GLU A 261 29.00 2.33 37.99
C GLU A 261 27.73 2.65 38.80
N LYS A 262 26.54 2.64 38.17
CA LYS A 262 25.26 2.85 38.84
C LYS A 262 24.64 1.51 39.23
N ASP A 263 24.46 1.29 40.53
CA ASP A 263 23.88 0.07 41.11
C ASP A 263 22.44 -0.23 40.64
N GLU A 264 21.75 0.78 40.09
CA GLU A 264 20.36 0.67 39.62
C GLU A 264 20.22 0.01 38.23
N ILE A 265 21.33 -0.17 37.50
CA ILE A 265 21.31 -0.75 36.15
C ILE A 265 21.27 -2.27 36.25
N ASP A 266 20.24 -2.84 35.63
CA ASP A 266 20.21 -4.27 35.32
C ASP A 266 20.98 -4.53 34.02
N ILE A 267 22.11 -5.23 34.14
CA ILE A 267 23.02 -5.53 33.03
C ILE A 267 22.41 -6.50 32.01
N ASP A 268 21.43 -7.30 32.43
CA ASP A 268 20.78 -8.33 31.62
C ASP A 268 19.38 -7.91 31.14
N ASP A 269 18.98 -6.66 31.39
CA ASP A 269 17.72 -6.14 30.88
C ASP A 269 17.73 -6.10 29.35
N ALA A 270 16.67 -6.65 28.75
CA ALA A 270 16.56 -6.87 27.32
C ALA A 270 15.61 -5.86 26.67
N ASP A 271 15.85 -5.58 25.39
CA ASP A 271 14.93 -4.82 24.55
C ASP A 271 13.70 -5.66 24.11
N GLU A 272 12.79 -5.07 23.33
CA GLU A 272 11.60 -5.78 22.84
C GLU A 272 11.91 -6.97 21.91
N GLU A 273 13.13 -7.03 21.37
CA GLU A 273 13.61 -8.13 20.52
C GLU A 273 14.30 -9.23 21.34
N GLY A 274 14.47 -9.02 22.65
CA GLY A 274 15.16 -9.94 23.56
C GLY A 274 16.68 -9.78 23.57
N ASN A 275 17.22 -8.71 22.97
CA ASN A 275 18.65 -8.45 22.96
C ASN A 275 19.09 -7.79 24.26
N THR A 276 20.09 -8.37 24.92
CA THR A 276 20.78 -7.73 26.06
C THR A 276 21.98 -6.91 25.57
N ALA A 277 22.53 -6.07 26.45
CA ALA A 277 23.73 -5.29 26.15
C ALA A 277 24.91 -6.17 25.67
N LEU A 278 25.07 -7.37 26.24
CA LEU A 278 26.11 -8.31 25.85
C LEU A 278 25.88 -8.87 24.44
N MET A 279 24.63 -9.19 24.08
CA MET A 279 24.30 -9.67 22.72
C MET A 279 24.65 -8.62 21.67
N VAL A 280 24.29 -7.36 21.93
CA VAL A 280 24.59 -6.25 21.01
C VAL A 280 26.10 -6.03 20.88
N ALA A 281 26.87 -6.18 21.97
CA ALA A 281 28.33 -6.09 21.92
C ALA A 281 28.97 -7.20 21.06
N VAL A 282 28.44 -8.43 21.19
CA VAL A 282 28.89 -9.60 20.40
C VAL A 282 28.55 -9.43 18.91
N GLU A 283 27.35 -8.95 18.58
CA GLU A 283 26.95 -8.68 17.19
C GLU A 283 27.82 -7.63 16.51
N LYS A 284 28.34 -6.67 17.28
CA LYS A 284 29.24 -5.61 16.82
C LYS A 284 30.72 -5.98 16.83
N ASP A 285 31.07 -7.19 17.27
CA ASP A 285 32.46 -7.63 17.47
C ASP A 285 33.28 -6.71 18.40
N ASN A 286 32.63 -6.04 19.36
CA ASN A 286 33.31 -5.16 20.31
C ASN A 286 33.79 -5.95 21.53
N CYS A 287 34.96 -6.57 21.41
CA CYS A 287 35.55 -7.41 22.45
C CYS A 287 35.82 -6.66 23.77
N GLU A 288 36.13 -5.36 23.73
CA GLU A 288 36.41 -4.57 24.93
C GLU A 288 35.14 -4.37 25.77
N ILE A 289 34.05 -3.94 25.12
CA ILE A 289 32.75 -3.77 25.78
C ILE A 289 32.20 -5.12 26.23
N ALA A 290 32.27 -6.16 25.40
CA ALA A 290 31.83 -7.50 25.78
C ALA A 290 32.59 -8.03 27.00
N ARG A 291 33.92 -7.82 27.06
CA ARG A 291 34.74 -8.19 28.21
C ARG A 291 34.28 -7.46 29.47
N LEU A 292 34.12 -6.13 29.39
CA LEU A 292 33.66 -5.33 30.52
C LEU A 292 32.29 -5.79 31.04
N LEU A 293 31.35 -6.07 30.15
CA LEU A 293 30.02 -6.57 30.52
C LEU A 293 30.11 -7.93 31.24
N CYS A 294 30.92 -8.86 30.71
CA CYS A 294 31.15 -10.16 31.35
C CYS A 294 31.84 -10.01 32.72
N GLU A 295 32.83 -9.12 32.87
CA GLU A 295 33.49 -8.83 34.14
C GLU A 295 32.53 -8.26 35.19
N LYS A 296 31.55 -7.48 34.75
CA LYS A 296 30.48 -6.91 35.58
C LYS A 296 29.32 -7.88 35.83
N GLY A 297 29.42 -9.13 35.34
CA GLY A 297 28.49 -10.21 35.67
C GLY A 297 27.35 -10.42 34.67
N ALA A 298 27.45 -9.88 33.45
CA ALA A 298 26.47 -10.16 32.40
C ALA A 298 26.34 -11.67 32.13
N ARG A 299 25.11 -12.14 31.96
CA ARG A 299 24.83 -13.55 31.72
C ARG A 299 25.29 -13.98 30.34
N THR A 300 26.15 -14.99 30.33
CA THR A 300 26.67 -15.62 29.10
C THR A 300 25.88 -16.86 28.67
N ASP A 301 24.84 -17.23 29.42
CA ASP A 301 23.92 -18.34 29.17
C ASP A 301 22.59 -17.91 28.53
N HIS A 302 22.49 -16.65 28.12
CA HIS A 302 21.32 -16.09 27.47
C HIS A 302 21.64 -15.73 26.01
N GLY A 303 20.76 -16.13 25.10
CA GLY A 303 20.92 -15.92 23.65
C GLY A 303 22.02 -16.76 22.99
N ASN A 304 22.19 -16.54 21.69
CA ASN A 304 23.06 -17.32 20.81
C ASN A 304 24.47 -16.70 20.66
N LEU A 305 25.11 -16.31 21.78
CA LEU A 305 26.36 -15.54 21.77
C LEU A 305 27.48 -16.22 20.97
N LEU A 306 27.79 -17.48 21.27
CA LEU A 306 28.82 -18.26 20.56
C LEU A 306 28.46 -18.48 19.10
N ASP A 307 27.19 -18.71 18.81
CA ASP A 307 26.68 -18.92 17.47
C ASP A 307 26.83 -17.68 16.59
N VAL A 308 26.53 -16.50 17.13
CA VAL A 308 26.74 -15.23 16.44
C VAL A 308 28.23 -15.00 16.18
N ALA A 309 29.10 -15.24 17.16
CA ALA A 309 30.54 -15.09 16.99
C ALA A 309 31.10 -16.05 15.92
N GLN A 310 30.74 -17.34 15.97
CA GLN A 310 31.18 -18.35 15.00
C GLN A 310 30.67 -18.07 13.59
N ARG A 311 29.39 -17.72 13.44
CA ARG A 311 28.77 -17.43 12.13
C ARG A 311 29.46 -16.24 11.44
N ASN A 312 29.84 -15.22 12.20
CA ASN A 312 30.53 -14.04 11.69
C ASN A 312 32.06 -14.17 11.66
N ARG A 313 32.61 -15.29 12.16
CA ARG A 313 34.06 -15.58 12.26
C ARG A 313 34.82 -14.62 13.19
N PHE A 314 34.18 -14.19 14.26
CA PHE A 314 34.75 -13.35 15.30
C PHE A 314 35.58 -14.18 16.28
N ALA A 315 36.76 -14.65 15.85
CA ALA A 315 37.58 -15.58 16.63
C ALA A 315 37.98 -15.03 18.03
N SER A 316 38.30 -13.74 18.11
CA SER A 316 38.60 -13.07 19.38
C SER A 316 37.40 -13.04 20.32
N MET A 317 36.21 -12.75 19.79
CA MET A 317 34.96 -12.74 20.55
C MET A 317 34.57 -14.15 21.00
N GLU A 318 34.73 -15.16 20.16
CA GLU A 318 34.48 -16.55 20.52
C GLU A 318 35.38 -17.01 21.69
N ASN A 319 36.68 -16.71 21.60
CA ASN A 319 37.63 -17.02 22.68
C ASN A 319 37.25 -16.29 23.98
N LEU A 320 36.90 -15.00 23.89
CA LEU A 320 36.42 -14.22 25.02
C LEU A 320 35.18 -14.86 25.66
N LEU A 321 34.15 -15.18 24.87
CA LEU A 321 32.93 -15.80 25.39
C LEU A 321 33.22 -17.15 26.05
N CYS A 322 34.15 -17.94 25.50
CA CYS A 322 34.61 -19.18 26.11
C CYS A 322 35.33 -18.96 27.45
N GLU A 323 36.17 -17.91 27.58
CA GLU A 323 36.82 -17.53 28.84
C GLU A 323 35.78 -17.30 29.96
N TYR A 324 34.66 -16.66 29.63
CA TYR A 324 33.54 -16.40 30.55
C TYR A 324 32.47 -17.50 30.53
N LYS A 325 32.84 -18.73 30.12
CA LYS A 325 32.02 -19.95 30.19
C LYS A 325 30.67 -19.84 29.49
N ALA A 326 30.56 -19.02 28.43
CA ALA A 326 29.38 -19.00 27.58
C ALA A 326 29.09 -20.42 27.07
N ARG A 327 27.82 -20.82 27.10
CA ARG A 327 27.39 -22.13 26.59
C ARG A 327 26.65 -21.94 25.28
N PHE A 328 26.75 -22.94 24.42
CA PHE A 328 25.84 -23.05 23.30
C PHE A 328 24.44 -23.31 23.86
N VAL A 329 23.54 -22.35 23.69
CA VAL A 329 22.12 -22.49 24.00
C VAL A 329 21.42 -22.66 22.66
N PRO A 330 20.90 -23.84 22.30
CA PRO A 330 20.13 -23.97 21.07
C PRO A 330 18.86 -23.13 21.19
N GLU A 331 18.62 -22.26 20.21
CA GLU A 331 17.34 -21.57 20.05
C GLU A 331 16.22 -22.60 20.12
N THR A 332 15.28 -22.43 21.07
CA THR A 332 14.08 -23.26 21.11
C THR A 332 13.34 -23.09 19.78
N PRO A 333 13.13 -24.17 18.99
CA PRO A 333 12.49 -24.04 17.69
C PRO A 333 11.11 -23.42 17.87
N ARG A 334 10.87 -22.30 17.19
CA ARG A 334 9.53 -21.72 17.14
C ARG A 334 8.62 -22.77 16.48
N GLU A 335 7.53 -23.13 17.14
CA GLU A 335 6.49 -23.98 16.55
C GLU A 335 5.75 -23.19 15.47
N TRP A 336 6.35 -23.07 14.29
CA TRP A 336 5.79 -22.39 13.13
C TRP A 336 5.49 -23.41 12.02
N GLU A 337 4.26 -23.37 11.53
CA GLU A 337 3.80 -24.25 10.44
C GLU A 337 3.36 -23.38 9.25
N PRO A 338 3.95 -23.57 8.05
CA PRO A 338 3.52 -22.85 6.86
C PRO A 338 2.15 -23.31 6.39
N ASN A 339 1.37 -22.36 5.84
CA ASN A 339 0.07 -22.64 5.24
C ASN A 339 0.23 -23.29 3.87
N SER A 340 1.27 -22.90 3.13
CA SER A 340 1.54 -23.46 1.81
C SER A 340 1.77 -24.97 1.87
N ARG A 341 1.13 -25.70 0.95
CA ARG A 341 1.32 -27.16 0.84
C ARG A 341 2.53 -27.49 -0.02
N ARG A 342 2.70 -26.79 -1.14
CA ARG A 342 3.83 -26.98 -2.07
C ARG A 342 5.16 -26.55 -1.45
N TRP A 343 5.19 -25.37 -0.83
CA TRP A 343 6.44 -24.73 -0.39
C TRP A 343 6.82 -25.08 1.06
N ARG A 344 6.02 -25.90 1.74
CA ARG A 344 6.17 -26.28 3.16
C ARG A 344 7.61 -26.62 3.54
N ALA A 345 8.24 -27.54 2.84
CA ALA A 345 9.58 -28.01 3.20
C ALA A 345 10.64 -26.90 3.06
N GLN A 346 10.56 -26.10 2.00
CA GLN A 346 11.49 -25.00 1.74
C GLN A 346 11.30 -23.85 2.72
N LEU A 347 10.04 -23.55 3.09
CA LEU A 347 9.70 -22.56 4.10
C LEU A 347 10.18 -22.96 5.49
N LYS A 348 10.04 -24.25 5.87
CA LYS A 348 10.60 -24.77 7.13
C LYS A 348 12.12 -24.67 7.16
N ASP A 349 12.81 -25.01 6.06
CA ASP A 349 14.28 -24.80 5.97
C ASP A 349 14.64 -23.32 6.10
N LEU A 350 13.89 -22.41 5.45
CA LEU A 350 14.14 -20.98 5.52
C LEU A 350 13.89 -20.40 6.93
N ASP A 351 12.84 -20.86 7.60
CA ASP A 351 12.50 -20.44 8.96
C ASP A 351 13.56 -20.87 9.97
N GLN A 352 14.02 -22.12 9.90
CA GLN A 352 15.04 -22.65 10.81
C GLN A 352 16.45 -22.11 10.52
N ARG A 353 16.73 -21.73 9.27
CA ARG A 353 18.04 -21.24 8.87
C ARG A 353 18.24 -19.79 9.28
N TYR A 354 19.39 -19.47 9.88
CA TYR A 354 19.76 -18.08 10.13
C TYR A 354 19.88 -17.28 8.82
N ARG A 355 19.26 -16.10 8.80
CA ARG A 355 19.38 -15.11 7.73
C ARG A 355 19.35 -13.70 8.31
N PRO A 356 20.23 -12.79 7.85
CA PRO A 356 20.13 -11.38 8.20
C PRO A 356 18.78 -10.82 7.78
N MET A 357 18.07 -10.19 8.70
CA MET A 357 16.80 -9.54 8.41
C MET A 357 17.01 -8.31 7.51
N ILE A 358 16.02 -8.05 6.66
CA ILE A 358 15.90 -6.84 5.85
C ILE A 358 14.61 -6.16 6.29
N GLY A 359 14.70 -5.21 7.23
CA GLY A 359 13.50 -4.75 7.93
C GLY A 359 12.80 -5.95 8.59
N LYS A 360 11.54 -6.21 8.24
CA LYS A 360 10.81 -7.40 8.73
C LYS A 360 10.94 -8.63 7.83
N LEU A 361 11.67 -8.54 6.72
CA LEU A 361 11.82 -9.63 5.75
C LEU A 361 13.03 -10.53 6.05
N LYS A 362 12.76 -11.83 6.16
CA LYS A 362 13.72 -12.93 6.09
C LYS A 362 13.68 -13.55 4.70
N ILE A 363 14.81 -13.61 4.00
CA ILE A 363 14.88 -14.17 2.65
C ILE A 363 16.24 -14.83 2.41
N PHE A 364 16.25 -15.85 1.54
CA PHE A 364 17.47 -16.41 0.99
C PHE A 364 17.35 -16.51 -0.53
N PRO A 365 17.85 -15.53 -1.31
CA PRO A 365 17.74 -15.53 -2.76
C PRO A 365 18.73 -16.52 -3.39
N TYR A 366 18.45 -17.80 -3.21
CA TYR A 366 19.25 -18.93 -3.67
C TYR A 366 18.37 -19.88 -4.49
N ILE A 367 19.00 -20.69 -5.34
CA ILE A 367 18.29 -21.53 -6.31
C ILE A 367 17.29 -22.49 -5.63
N GLN A 368 17.59 -22.94 -4.41
CA GLN A 368 16.70 -23.81 -3.63
C GLN A 368 15.45 -23.12 -3.09
N GLN A 369 15.39 -21.79 -3.07
CA GLN A 369 14.26 -20.99 -2.57
C GLN A 369 13.57 -20.23 -3.71
N LYS A 370 13.93 -20.52 -4.97
CA LYS A 370 13.39 -19.85 -6.16
C LYS A 370 12.03 -20.45 -6.53
N ILE A 371 11.05 -19.59 -6.74
CA ILE A 371 9.69 -19.94 -7.17
C ILE A 371 9.64 -19.94 -8.70
N GLN A 372 9.89 -18.78 -9.31
CA GLN A 372 9.94 -18.58 -10.76
C GLN A 372 10.72 -17.30 -11.08
N ASP A 373 11.47 -17.28 -12.18
CA ASP A 373 12.25 -16.11 -12.63
C ASP A 373 13.04 -15.44 -11.47
N ASP A 374 12.81 -14.17 -11.15
CA ASP A 374 13.48 -13.44 -10.05
C ASP A 374 12.66 -13.40 -8.76
N ILE A 375 11.80 -14.40 -8.55
CA ILE A 375 10.90 -14.53 -7.39
C ILE A 375 11.36 -15.66 -6.48
N TYR A 376 11.48 -15.36 -5.19
CA TYR A 376 11.98 -16.26 -4.15
C TYR A 376 10.99 -16.37 -2.98
N LEU A 377 11.11 -17.43 -2.20
CA LEU A 377 10.40 -17.57 -0.92
C LEU A 377 10.98 -16.63 0.14
N GLY A 378 10.11 -16.04 0.95
CA GLY A 378 10.47 -15.19 2.08
C GLY A 378 9.49 -15.32 3.23
N LEU A 379 9.90 -14.82 4.40
CA LEU A 379 9.06 -14.65 5.58
C LEU A 379 9.07 -13.18 5.98
N HIS A 380 7.94 -12.48 5.88
CA HIS A 380 7.81 -11.08 6.31
C HIS A 380 7.05 -11.04 7.64
N GLY A 381 7.73 -10.68 8.74
CA GLY A 381 7.15 -10.72 10.09
C GLY A 381 6.60 -12.10 10.48
N GLY A 382 7.16 -13.19 9.95
CA GLY A 382 6.66 -14.57 10.13
C GLY A 382 5.54 -15.00 9.18
N THR A 383 5.13 -14.14 8.24
CA THR A 383 4.15 -14.47 7.18
C THR A 383 4.86 -14.94 5.92
N GLU A 384 4.42 -16.07 5.37
CA GLU A 384 4.95 -16.60 4.10
C GLU A 384 4.64 -15.69 2.91
N VAL A 385 5.67 -15.33 2.14
CA VAL A 385 5.56 -14.40 1.02
C VAL A 385 6.39 -14.86 -0.17
N ALA A 386 5.94 -14.48 -1.37
CA ALA A 386 6.76 -14.53 -2.58
C ALA A 386 7.43 -13.16 -2.75
N VAL A 387 8.75 -13.14 -2.95
CA VAL A 387 9.55 -11.91 -2.98
C VAL A 387 10.20 -11.72 -4.33
N ARG A 388 9.89 -10.61 -4.98
CA ARG A 388 10.59 -10.16 -6.20
C ARG A 388 11.67 -9.15 -5.82
N ILE A 389 12.87 -9.33 -6.37
CA ILE A 389 14.01 -8.45 -6.12
C ILE A 389 14.26 -7.60 -7.35
N THR A 390 14.24 -6.26 -7.19
CA THR A 390 14.45 -5.30 -8.30
C THR A 390 15.40 -4.18 -7.87
N ARG A 391 15.92 -3.41 -8.82
CA ARG A 391 16.64 -2.17 -8.51
C ARG A 391 15.65 -1.12 -8.00
N SER A 392 16.03 -0.33 -7.01
CA SER A 392 15.11 0.64 -6.36
C SER A 392 14.36 1.57 -7.31
N ALA A 393 14.99 2.01 -8.40
CA ALA A 393 14.35 2.91 -9.38
C ALA A 393 13.22 2.22 -10.18
N GLU A 394 13.40 0.96 -10.56
CA GLU A 394 12.39 0.14 -11.25
C GLU A 394 11.31 -0.31 -10.25
N GLY A 395 11.74 -0.73 -9.06
CA GLY A 395 10.84 -1.15 -7.99
C GLY A 395 9.86 -0.06 -7.55
N ASN A 396 10.29 1.21 -7.44
CA ASN A 396 9.38 2.31 -7.10
C ASN A 396 8.25 2.46 -8.15
N LYS A 397 8.56 2.34 -9.45
CA LYS A 397 7.55 2.42 -10.53
C LYS A 397 6.58 1.25 -10.50
N GLU A 398 7.06 0.06 -10.15
CA GLU A 398 6.22 -1.13 -10.02
C GLU A 398 5.32 -1.02 -8.77
N LYS A 399 5.89 -0.55 -7.66
CA LYS A 399 5.19 -0.29 -6.39
C LYS A 399 4.02 0.68 -6.57
N GLU A 400 4.24 1.85 -7.16
CA GLU A 400 3.20 2.88 -7.37
C GLU A 400 1.98 2.35 -8.11
N PHE A 401 2.17 1.40 -9.02
CA PHE A 401 1.07 0.76 -9.73
C PHE A 401 0.41 -0.34 -8.92
N LEU A 402 1.18 -1.17 -8.21
CA LEU A 402 0.61 -2.20 -7.35
C LEU A 402 -0.26 -1.60 -6.23
N GLU A 403 0.07 -0.39 -5.76
CA GLU A 403 -0.77 0.39 -4.84
C GLU A 403 -2.14 0.75 -5.46
N LYS A 404 -2.19 1.04 -6.78
CA LYS A 404 -3.46 1.25 -7.52
C LYS A 404 -4.29 -0.04 -7.64
N CYS A 405 -3.65 -1.20 -7.64
CA CYS A 405 -4.32 -2.51 -7.69
C CYS A 405 -4.96 -2.93 -6.35
N SER A 406 -4.85 -2.14 -5.28
CA SER A 406 -5.30 -2.51 -3.94
C SER A 406 -6.78 -2.90 -3.87
N HIS A 407 -7.64 -2.28 -4.69
CA HIS A 407 -9.08 -2.54 -4.75
C HIS A 407 -9.49 -3.65 -5.72
N CYS A 408 -8.55 -4.14 -6.55
CA CYS A 408 -8.81 -5.20 -7.53
C CYS A 408 -8.94 -6.57 -6.83
N GLY A 409 -9.86 -7.40 -7.30
CA GLY A 409 -10.09 -8.74 -6.74
C GLY A 409 -9.17 -9.81 -7.31
N HIS A 410 -8.69 -9.63 -8.54
CA HIS A 410 -8.03 -10.66 -9.35
C HIS A 410 -6.67 -10.19 -9.91
N LEU A 411 -6.14 -9.08 -9.43
CA LEU A 411 -4.76 -8.65 -9.67
C LEU A 411 -3.90 -8.97 -8.44
N LEU A 412 -2.68 -9.44 -8.65
CA LEU A 412 -1.75 -9.75 -7.57
C LEU A 412 -1.41 -8.48 -6.80
N LYS A 413 -1.63 -8.51 -5.48
CA LYS A 413 -1.45 -7.35 -4.59
C LYS A 413 -0.07 -7.33 -3.98
N LEU A 414 0.47 -6.14 -3.81
CA LEU A 414 1.64 -5.95 -2.96
C LEU A 414 1.21 -6.14 -1.50
N PHE A 415 1.87 -7.05 -0.80
CA PHE A 415 1.66 -7.27 0.62
C PHE A 415 2.47 -6.26 1.44
N GLN A 416 3.79 -6.24 1.23
CA GLN A 416 4.75 -5.36 1.91
C GLN A 416 5.97 -5.12 1.00
N TYR A 417 6.85 -4.20 1.39
CA TYR A 417 8.12 -4.00 0.70
C TYR A 417 9.24 -3.60 1.65
N GLU A 418 10.48 -3.89 1.26
CA GLU A 418 11.67 -3.52 2.01
C GLU A 418 12.74 -2.94 1.07
N LYS A 419 13.65 -2.11 1.60
CA LYS A 419 14.75 -1.50 0.84
C LYS A 419 16.09 -1.79 1.51
N ARG A 420 17.07 -2.28 0.75
CA ARG A 420 18.44 -2.49 1.24
C ARG A 420 19.45 -2.42 0.11
N LYS A 421 20.54 -1.68 0.32
CA LYS A 421 21.70 -1.60 -0.59
C LYS A 421 21.33 -1.32 -2.06
N GLY A 422 20.39 -0.42 -2.31
CA GLY A 422 19.96 -0.05 -3.67
C GLY A 422 19.00 -1.04 -4.36
N CYS A 423 18.61 -2.12 -3.67
CA CYS A 423 17.58 -3.06 -4.10
C CYS A 423 16.26 -2.79 -3.36
N MET A 424 15.16 -3.07 -4.05
CA MET A 424 13.82 -3.14 -3.51
C MET A 424 13.34 -4.60 -3.50
N TYR A 425 12.72 -4.99 -2.40
CA TYR A 425 12.15 -6.31 -2.18
C TYR A 425 10.64 -6.17 -2.12
N LEU A 426 9.95 -6.53 -3.20
CA LEU A 426 8.48 -6.49 -3.28
C LEU A 426 7.93 -7.83 -2.80
N CYS A 427 7.18 -7.80 -1.70
CA CYS A 427 6.60 -9.00 -1.09
C CYS A 427 5.15 -9.15 -1.54
N PHE A 428 4.79 -10.32 -2.04
CA PHE A 428 3.46 -10.69 -2.52
C PHE A 428 2.92 -11.85 -1.71
N PRO A 429 1.58 -12.02 -1.64
CA PRO A 429 0.98 -13.26 -1.16
C PRO A 429 1.55 -14.47 -1.90
N LEU A 430 1.90 -15.51 -1.15
CA LEU A 430 2.46 -16.73 -1.74
C LEU A 430 1.36 -17.51 -2.50
N TRP A 431 1.72 -18.05 -3.66
CA TRP A 431 0.82 -18.86 -4.50
C TRP A 431 1.32 -20.30 -4.60
N GLU A 432 0.39 -21.24 -4.83
CA GLU A 432 0.70 -22.67 -4.93
C GLU A 432 1.16 -23.05 -6.32
N LYS A 433 0.53 -22.52 -7.38
CA LYS A 433 0.80 -22.91 -8.77
C LYS A 433 0.59 -21.74 -9.72
N ASN A 434 1.17 -21.79 -10.91
CA ASN A 434 0.72 -20.99 -12.03
C ASN A 434 -0.31 -21.75 -12.90
N LEU A 435 -0.96 -21.07 -13.84
CA LEU A 435 -2.01 -21.66 -14.68
C LEU A 435 -1.50 -22.81 -15.54
N GLN A 436 -0.26 -22.76 -16.03
CA GLN A 436 0.33 -23.85 -16.80
C GLN A 436 0.46 -25.11 -15.94
N GLU A 437 1.00 -24.98 -14.73
CA GLU A 437 1.13 -26.09 -13.78
C GLU A 437 -0.25 -26.66 -13.37
N TYR A 438 -1.25 -25.79 -13.17
CA TYR A 438 -2.61 -26.20 -12.86
C TYR A 438 -3.23 -27.04 -13.99
N LEU A 439 -3.06 -26.62 -15.24
CA LEU A 439 -3.60 -27.34 -16.39
C LEU A 439 -2.85 -28.65 -16.66
N GLN A 440 -1.58 -28.74 -16.32
CA GLN A 440 -0.76 -29.94 -16.46
C GLN A 440 -0.92 -30.94 -15.31
N ASP A 441 -1.60 -30.56 -14.22
CA ASP A 441 -1.84 -31.45 -13.08
C ASP A 441 -2.79 -32.61 -13.47
N PRO A 442 -2.36 -33.88 -13.40
CA PRO A 442 -3.20 -35.02 -13.73
C PRO A 442 -4.24 -35.36 -12.64
N LYS A 443 -4.09 -34.83 -11.41
CA LYS A 443 -4.89 -35.23 -10.24
C LYS A 443 -6.06 -34.29 -9.93
N GLY A 444 -6.14 -33.12 -10.58
CA GLY A 444 -7.18 -32.12 -10.31
C GLY A 444 -8.34 -32.17 -11.30
N GLN A 445 -9.58 -32.15 -10.81
CA GLN A 445 -10.74 -31.80 -11.63
C GLN A 445 -10.61 -30.33 -12.04
N LYS A 446 -10.57 -30.07 -13.35
CA LYS A 446 -10.33 -28.73 -13.88
C LYS A 446 -11.64 -28.06 -14.24
N ASP A 447 -11.90 -26.92 -13.62
CA ASP A 447 -13.01 -26.06 -14.00
C ASP A 447 -12.49 -24.94 -14.92
N TYR A 448 -12.47 -25.24 -16.22
CA TYR A 448 -12.04 -24.27 -17.24
C TYR A 448 -12.95 -23.04 -17.30
N LYS A 449 -14.25 -23.18 -17.01
CA LYS A 449 -15.19 -22.06 -17.03
C LYS A 449 -14.89 -21.09 -15.88
N ALA A 450 -14.71 -21.60 -14.67
CA ALA A 450 -14.34 -20.78 -13.51
C ALA A 450 -12.98 -20.09 -13.72
N ALA A 451 -11.98 -20.82 -14.23
CA ALA A 451 -10.67 -20.25 -14.53
C ALA A 451 -10.76 -19.09 -15.54
N LEU A 452 -11.49 -19.30 -16.64
CA LEU A 452 -11.70 -18.27 -17.65
C LEU A 452 -12.49 -17.07 -17.11
N LYS A 453 -13.52 -17.27 -16.27
CA LYS A 453 -14.24 -16.16 -15.61
C LYS A 453 -13.29 -15.28 -14.80
N MET A 454 -12.42 -15.87 -13.98
CA MET A 454 -11.44 -15.13 -13.18
C MET A 454 -10.41 -14.39 -14.05
N ILE A 455 -9.95 -15.01 -15.15
CA ILE A 455 -9.01 -14.39 -16.10
C ILE A 455 -9.65 -13.18 -16.80
N PHE A 456 -10.88 -13.32 -17.30
CA PHE A 456 -11.62 -12.20 -17.89
C PHE A 456 -11.80 -11.07 -16.88
N GLN A 457 -12.16 -11.42 -15.64
CA GLN A 457 -12.32 -10.44 -14.56
C GLN A 457 -11.01 -9.70 -14.24
N ALA A 458 -9.88 -10.40 -14.17
CA ALA A 458 -8.57 -9.79 -13.96
C ALA A 458 -8.22 -8.78 -15.07
N LEU A 459 -8.48 -9.13 -16.32
CA LEU A 459 -8.21 -8.24 -17.45
C LEU A 459 -9.14 -7.01 -17.47
N ARG A 460 -10.42 -7.18 -17.07
CA ARG A 460 -11.37 -6.06 -16.91
C ARG A 460 -10.90 -5.10 -15.83
N GLU A 461 -10.48 -5.63 -14.69
CA GLU A 461 -9.93 -4.83 -13.58
C GLU A 461 -8.68 -4.07 -14.05
N LEU A 462 -7.77 -4.71 -14.79
CA LEU A 462 -6.59 -4.03 -15.34
C LEU A 462 -6.95 -2.91 -16.33
N HIS A 463 -7.90 -3.16 -17.23
CA HIS A 463 -8.36 -2.16 -18.20
C HIS A 463 -9.05 -0.98 -17.50
N SER A 464 -9.79 -1.22 -16.41
CA SER A 464 -10.42 -0.16 -15.62
C SER A 464 -9.41 0.79 -14.96
N LEU A 465 -8.16 0.33 -14.76
CA LEU A 465 -7.06 1.15 -14.28
C LEU A 465 -6.34 1.93 -15.40
N GLY A 466 -6.79 1.81 -16.65
CA GLY A 466 -6.16 2.45 -17.81
C GLY A 466 -4.92 1.72 -18.34
N PHE A 467 -4.79 0.42 -18.07
CA PHE A 467 -3.65 -0.39 -18.54
C PHE A 467 -4.08 -1.65 -19.29
N ALA A 468 -3.20 -2.13 -20.17
CA ALA A 468 -3.30 -3.45 -20.79
C ALA A 468 -2.03 -4.26 -20.55
N HIS A 469 -2.19 -5.59 -20.48
CA HIS A 469 -1.09 -6.53 -20.32
C HIS A 469 -0.54 -6.94 -21.70
N GLN A 470 0.77 -6.78 -21.92
CA GLN A 470 1.43 -7.00 -23.22
C GLN A 470 1.81 -8.46 -23.49
N ASP A 471 1.94 -9.29 -22.45
CA ASP A 471 2.43 -10.67 -22.56
C ASP A 471 1.52 -11.65 -21.82
N LEU A 472 0.31 -11.93 -22.32
CA LEU A 472 -0.62 -12.85 -21.67
C LEU A 472 -0.15 -14.31 -21.79
N GLN A 473 0.70 -14.73 -20.86
CA GLN A 473 1.21 -16.10 -20.75
C GLN A 473 0.55 -16.83 -19.59
N PRO A 474 0.35 -18.16 -19.69
CA PRO A 474 -0.14 -18.98 -18.58
C PRO A 474 0.64 -18.78 -17.27
N ARG A 475 1.97 -18.63 -17.34
CA ARG A 475 2.82 -18.42 -16.14
C ARG A 475 2.52 -17.12 -15.37
N ASN A 476 1.90 -16.13 -16.01
CA ASN A 476 1.58 -14.85 -15.36
C ASN A 476 0.28 -14.93 -14.54
N PHE A 477 -0.47 -16.03 -14.65
CA PHE A 477 -1.65 -16.27 -13.84
C PHE A 477 -1.28 -17.21 -12.70
N VAL A 478 -1.28 -16.70 -11.47
CA VAL A 478 -0.92 -17.43 -10.26
C VAL A 478 -2.16 -17.83 -9.48
N ILE A 479 -2.12 -18.99 -8.82
CA ILE A 479 -3.26 -19.61 -8.14
C ILE A 479 -2.92 -19.78 -6.66
N ASP A 480 -3.74 -19.21 -5.79
CA ASP A 480 -3.59 -19.34 -4.34
C ASP A 480 -4.07 -20.72 -3.81
N LEU A 481 -3.91 -20.94 -2.50
CA LEU A 481 -4.33 -22.16 -1.83
C LEU A 481 -5.85 -22.42 -1.95
N GLY A 482 -6.66 -21.37 -2.10
CA GLY A 482 -8.12 -21.44 -2.27
C GLY A 482 -8.55 -21.70 -3.71
N GLY A 483 -7.62 -21.77 -4.67
CA GLY A 483 -7.92 -21.98 -6.09
C GLY A 483 -8.26 -20.69 -6.86
N LYS A 484 -8.10 -19.51 -6.24
CA LYS A 484 -8.37 -18.23 -6.90
C LYS A 484 -7.19 -17.81 -7.77
N ILE A 485 -7.50 -17.30 -8.96
CA ILE A 485 -6.51 -16.90 -9.96
C ILE A 485 -6.27 -15.39 -9.90
N TYR A 486 -4.99 -15.01 -9.88
CA TYR A 486 -4.54 -13.63 -9.94
C TYR A 486 -3.66 -13.42 -11.17
N LEU A 487 -3.86 -12.31 -11.88
CA LEU A 487 -2.89 -11.83 -12.86
C LEU A 487 -1.70 -11.20 -12.13
N ALA A 488 -0.50 -11.59 -12.52
CA ALA A 488 0.76 -11.13 -11.97
C ALA A 488 1.70 -10.62 -13.08
N ASP A 489 2.91 -10.24 -12.68
CA ASP A 489 4.01 -9.83 -13.56
C ASP A 489 3.79 -8.53 -14.36
N PHE A 490 3.45 -7.46 -13.63
CA PHE A 490 3.11 -6.15 -14.21
C PHE A 490 4.28 -5.24 -14.57
N GLY A 491 5.54 -5.67 -14.40
CA GLY A 491 6.74 -4.82 -14.52
C GLY A 491 6.86 -4.08 -15.86
N ASN A 492 7.70 -4.57 -16.78
CA ASN A 492 7.84 -3.95 -18.11
C ASN A 492 6.75 -4.41 -19.11
N LYS A 493 5.77 -5.18 -18.64
CA LYS A 493 4.75 -5.84 -19.47
C LYS A 493 3.40 -5.13 -19.49
N ARG A 494 3.32 -3.90 -18.97
CA ARG A 494 2.12 -3.06 -18.96
C ARG A 494 2.21 -1.94 -19.99
N ARG A 495 1.10 -1.63 -20.66
CA ARG A 495 0.96 -0.49 -21.57
C ARG A 495 -0.16 0.42 -21.08
N SER A 496 0.06 1.74 -21.05
CA SER A 496 -1.05 2.68 -20.86
C SER A 496 -1.96 2.63 -22.10
N ILE A 497 -3.26 2.58 -21.86
CA ILE A 497 -4.29 2.58 -22.92
C ILE A 497 -5.08 3.89 -23.01
N GLU A 498 -4.73 4.90 -22.20
CA GLU A 498 -5.33 6.24 -22.28
C GLU A 498 -5.19 6.81 -23.70
N GLY A 499 -6.31 6.99 -24.40
CA GLY A 499 -6.37 7.52 -25.77
C GLY A 499 -6.02 6.56 -26.91
N GLN A 500 -5.77 5.26 -26.64
CA GLN A 500 -5.47 4.22 -27.65
C GLN A 500 -6.29 2.93 -27.47
N GLU A 501 -7.51 3.06 -26.93
CA GLU A 501 -8.34 1.94 -26.48
C GLU A 501 -8.64 0.91 -27.58
N GLU A 502 -8.97 1.32 -28.80
CA GLU A 502 -9.38 0.42 -29.89
C GLU A 502 -8.25 -0.51 -30.38
N LEU A 503 -7.04 0.04 -30.56
CA LEU A 503 -5.90 -0.70 -31.10
C LEU A 503 -5.31 -1.68 -30.09
N VAL A 504 -5.33 -1.30 -28.81
CA VAL A 504 -4.82 -2.15 -27.72
C VAL A 504 -5.82 -3.24 -27.37
N ASN A 505 -7.12 -2.95 -27.41
CA ASN A 505 -8.16 -3.97 -27.25
C ASN A 505 -8.02 -5.10 -28.28
N ASP A 506 -7.73 -4.80 -29.55
CA ASP A 506 -7.58 -5.82 -30.59
C ASP A 506 -6.41 -6.79 -30.33
N VAL A 507 -5.22 -6.25 -29.99
CA VAL A 507 -4.03 -7.09 -29.72
C VAL A 507 -4.21 -7.90 -28.42
N SER A 508 -4.80 -7.30 -27.39
CA SER A 508 -5.07 -7.99 -26.12
C SER A 508 -6.15 -9.08 -26.25
N LEU A 509 -7.18 -8.87 -27.07
CA LEU A 509 -8.22 -9.87 -27.33
C LEU A 509 -7.68 -11.06 -28.14
N GLN A 510 -6.80 -10.83 -29.11
CA GLN A 510 -6.14 -11.92 -29.85
C GLN A 510 -5.23 -12.76 -28.94
N ALA A 511 -4.47 -12.12 -28.05
CA ALA A 511 -3.65 -12.80 -27.06
C ALA A 511 -4.53 -13.61 -26.08
N LEU A 512 -5.65 -13.03 -25.63
CA LEU A 512 -6.65 -13.71 -24.80
C LEU A 512 -7.30 -14.90 -25.54
N GLY A 513 -7.61 -14.78 -26.83
CA GLY A 513 -8.15 -15.86 -27.66
C GLY A 513 -7.24 -17.08 -27.70
N LYS A 514 -5.92 -16.86 -27.87
CA LYS A 514 -4.92 -17.93 -27.78
C LYS A 514 -4.85 -18.55 -26.38
N LEU A 515 -4.89 -17.73 -25.33
CA LEU A 515 -4.89 -18.20 -23.95
C LEU A 515 -6.14 -19.04 -23.63
N VAL A 516 -7.32 -18.60 -24.08
CA VAL A 516 -8.58 -19.33 -23.94
C VAL A 516 -8.48 -20.69 -24.63
N LEU A 517 -7.99 -20.71 -25.87
CA LEU A 517 -7.77 -21.96 -26.61
C LEU A 517 -6.79 -22.90 -25.86
N TYR A 518 -5.70 -22.38 -25.30
CA TYR A 518 -4.76 -23.15 -24.50
C TYR A 518 -5.40 -23.76 -23.24
N ILE A 519 -6.26 -23.01 -22.53
CA ILE A 519 -6.98 -23.51 -21.35
C ILE A 519 -7.95 -24.61 -21.75
N LEU A 520 -8.74 -24.40 -22.80
CA LEU A 520 -9.76 -25.34 -23.28
C LEU A 520 -9.18 -26.66 -23.80
N THR A 521 -7.92 -26.65 -24.22
CA THR A 521 -7.17 -27.83 -24.67
C THR A 521 -6.35 -28.48 -23.55
N GLY A 522 -6.55 -28.01 -22.31
CA GLY A 522 -5.90 -28.55 -21.11
C GLY A 522 -4.40 -28.27 -21.03
N GLY A 523 -3.88 -27.30 -21.78
CA GLY A 523 -2.46 -26.93 -21.74
C GLY A 523 -1.47 -28.03 -22.19
N THR A 524 -1.95 -28.97 -23.02
CA THR A 524 -1.18 -30.15 -23.48
C THR A 524 -0.09 -29.81 -24.49
N LYS A 525 -0.25 -28.70 -25.22
CA LYS A 525 0.72 -28.19 -26.21
C LYS A 525 1.21 -26.79 -25.81
N PRO A 526 2.41 -26.36 -26.24
CA PRO A 526 2.86 -24.98 -26.05
C PRO A 526 1.86 -23.96 -26.61
N LEU A 527 1.69 -22.81 -25.94
CA LEU A 527 0.72 -21.77 -26.29
C LEU A 527 0.77 -21.35 -27.78
N GLN A 528 1.96 -21.33 -28.37
CA GLN A 528 2.18 -20.94 -29.77
C GLN A 528 1.73 -22.00 -30.79
N GLN A 529 1.58 -23.25 -30.36
CA GLN A 529 1.28 -24.40 -31.21
C GLN A 529 -0.17 -24.87 -31.10
N VAL A 530 -0.95 -24.33 -30.15
CA VAL A 530 -2.35 -24.73 -29.97
C VAL A 530 -3.20 -24.20 -31.12
N GLY A 531 -4.00 -25.08 -31.71
CA GLY A 531 -4.95 -24.74 -32.77
C GLY A 531 -6.38 -25.14 -32.43
N ILE A 532 -7.36 -24.61 -33.17
CA ILE A 532 -8.79 -24.95 -33.04
C ILE A 532 -9.03 -26.47 -33.18
N LYS A 533 -8.19 -27.14 -33.98
CA LYS A 533 -8.23 -28.60 -34.19
C LYS A 533 -7.98 -29.42 -32.92
N ASP A 534 -7.38 -28.80 -31.91
CA ASP A 534 -7.06 -29.46 -30.64
C ASP A 534 -8.22 -29.42 -29.64
N LEU A 535 -9.29 -28.65 -29.92
CA LEU A 535 -10.49 -28.64 -29.11
C LEU A 535 -11.21 -29.99 -29.18
N ALA A 536 -11.65 -30.51 -28.05
CA ALA A 536 -12.37 -31.78 -27.98
C ALA A 536 -13.74 -31.67 -28.69
N PRO A 537 -13.94 -32.32 -29.86
CA PRO A 537 -15.16 -32.15 -30.66
C PRO A 537 -16.41 -32.74 -29.99
N ASN A 538 -16.21 -33.65 -29.03
CA ASN A 538 -17.28 -34.29 -28.28
C ASN A 538 -17.62 -33.55 -26.97
N SER A 539 -17.00 -32.39 -26.71
CA SER A 539 -17.33 -31.59 -25.52
C SER A 539 -18.74 -31.01 -25.64
N PRO A 540 -19.55 -31.02 -24.57
CA PRO A 540 -20.89 -30.43 -24.57
C PRO A 540 -20.88 -28.91 -24.82
N ASP A 541 -19.75 -28.24 -24.54
CA ASP A 541 -19.54 -26.81 -24.75
C ASP A 541 -18.80 -26.49 -26.05
N TYR A 542 -18.58 -27.47 -26.95
CA TYR A 542 -17.71 -27.31 -28.11
C TYR A 542 -18.14 -26.14 -29.01
N THR A 543 -19.44 -26.02 -29.32
CA THR A 543 -19.94 -24.96 -30.20
C THR A 543 -19.71 -23.59 -29.56
N GLU A 544 -20.06 -23.43 -28.28
CA GLU A 544 -19.90 -22.17 -27.55
C GLU A 544 -18.43 -21.78 -27.38
N ALA A 545 -17.56 -22.78 -27.13
CA ALA A 545 -16.11 -22.59 -27.03
C ALA A 545 -15.51 -22.13 -28.35
N LEU A 546 -15.92 -22.76 -29.46
CA LEU A 546 -15.48 -22.41 -30.81
C LEU A 546 -15.91 -20.98 -31.17
N ASP A 547 -17.16 -20.61 -30.90
CA ASP A 547 -17.69 -19.26 -31.14
C ASP A 547 -16.98 -18.20 -30.31
N LEU A 548 -16.67 -18.49 -29.03
CA LEU A 548 -15.91 -17.58 -28.16
C LEU A 548 -14.49 -17.36 -28.68
N VAL A 549 -13.77 -18.42 -29.04
CA VAL A 549 -12.41 -18.34 -29.59
C VAL A 549 -12.40 -17.57 -30.93
N HIS A 550 -13.38 -17.81 -31.80
CA HIS A 550 -13.54 -17.03 -33.03
C HIS A 550 -13.79 -15.56 -32.73
N SER A 551 -14.71 -15.24 -31.82
CA SER A 551 -15.04 -13.86 -31.44
C SER A 551 -13.82 -13.11 -30.88
N LEU A 552 -12.99 -13.76 -30.07
CA LEU A 552 -11.75 -13.18 -29.55
C LEU A 552 -10.68 -12.98 -30.65
N SER A 553 -10.72 -13.80 -31.69
CA SER A 553 -9.77 -13.75 -32.81
C SER A 553 -10.21 -12.78 -33.92
N SER A 554 -11.51 -12.46 -34.01
CA SER A 554 -12.10 -11.62 -35.05
C SER A 554 -12.68 -10.34 -34.46
N ARG A 555 -11.86 -9.29 -34.27
CA ARG A 555 -12.23 -7.88 -33.93
C ARG A 555 -13.68 -7.69 -33.49
N ASP A 556 -14.06 -8.30 -32.37
CA ASP A 556 -15.47 -8.30 -31.96
C ASP A 556 -15.79 -7.01 -31.22
N GLU A 557 -16.73 -6.24 -31.78
CA GLU A 557 -17.18 -4.94 -31.26
C GLU A 557 -17.67 -4.99 -29.81
N ARG A 558 -18.02 -6.18 -29.27
CA ARG A 558 -18.41 -6.37 -27.87
C ARG A 558 -17.30 -6.04 -26.86
N GLY A 559 -16.04 -6.12 -27.30
CA GLY A 559 -14.89 -6.03 -26.42
C GLY A 559 -14.90 -7.08 -25.29
N LEU A 560 -14.03 -6.87 -24.30
CA LEU A 560 -13.86 -7.79 -23.18
C LEU A 560 -15.13 -7.89 -22.30
N GLU A 561 -15.85 -6.77 -22.12
CA GLU A 561 -17.06 -6.69 -21.30
C GLU A 561 -18.18 -7.58 -21.86
N GLY A 562 -18.51 -7.44 -23.14
CA GLY A 562 -19.57 -8.26 -23.74
C GLY A 562 -19.19 -9.73 -23.87
N LEU A 563 -17.91 -10.03 -24.12
CA LEU A 563 -17.42 -11.41 -24.21
C LEU A 563 -17.40 -12.13 -22.85
N SER A 564 -17.29 -11.40 -21.73
CA SER A 564 -17.44 -12.00 -20.40
C SER A 564 -18.84 -12.58 -20.13
N LYS A 565 -19.85 -12.14 -20.90
CA LYS A 565 -21.25 -12.58 -20.81
C LYS A 565 -21.62 -13.63 -21.88
N HIS A 566 -20.62 -14.16 -22.58
CA HIS A 566 -20.80 -15.12 -23.67
C HIS A 566 -21.52 -16.41 -23.22
N PRO A 567 -22.35 -17.05 -24.09
CA PRO A 567 -23.04 -18.29 -23.74
C PRO A 567 -22.16 -19.47 -23.30
N TYR A 568 -20.87 -19.41 -23.62
CA TYR A 568 -19.87 -20.36 -23.10
C TYR A 568 -19.86 -20.42 -21.56
N PHE A 569 -20.03 -19.26 -20.90
CA PHE A 569 -20.00 -19.15 -19.45
C PHE A 569 -21.32 -19.52 -18.76
N TRP A 570 -22.38 -19.76 -19.52
CA TRP A 570 -23.70 -20.13 -19.00
C TRP A 570 -23.75 -21.61 -18.61
N SER A 571 -24.54 -21.91 -17.58
CA SER A 571 -24.89 -23.29 -17.27
C SER A 571 -25.78 -23.90 -18.39
N ASN A 572 -25.86 -25.23 -18.46
CA ASN A 572 -26.78 -25.91 -19.39
C ASN A 572 -28.23 -25.44 -19.17
N GLN A 573 -28.64 -25.31 -17.92
CA GLN A 573 -29.96 -24.81 -17.55
C GLN A 573 -30.19 -23.37 -18.02
N SER A 574 -29.16 -22.53 -17.93
CA SER A 574 -29.21 -21.12 -18.32
C SER A 574 -29.32 -20.95 -19.82
N ARG A 575 -28.60 -21.77 -20.60
CA ARG A 575 -28.78 -21.85 -22.07
C ARG A 575 -30.20 -22.29 -22.43
N PHE A 576 -30.73 -23.29 -21.74
CA PHE A 576 -32.10 -23.74 -21.96
C PHE A 576 -33.13 -22.66 -21.58
N ASN A 577 -32.94 -21.97 -20.47
CA ASN A 577 -33.78 -20.85 -20.02
C ASN A 577 -33.73 -19.67 -21.00
N PHE A 578 -32.56 -19.34 -21.55
CA PHE A 578 -32.41 -18.34 -22.60
C PHE A 578 -33.31 -18.66 -23.81
N LEU A 579 -33.22 -19.89 -24.32
CA LEU A 579 -34.02 -20.35 -25.46
C LEU A 579 -35.53 -20.26 -25.20
N LYS A 580 -35.99 -20.67 -24.02
CA LYS A 580 -37.41 -20.55 -23.61
C LYS A 580 -37.85 -19.09 -23.44
N THR A 581 -36.98 -18.25 -22.89
CA THR A 581 -37.29 -16.84 -22.65
C THR A 581 -37.50 -16.09 -23.97
N ILE A 582 -36.72 -16.41 -25.00
CA ILE A 582 -36.90 -15.86 -26.34
C ILE A 582 -38.32 -16.15 -26.83
N TRP A 583 -38.77 -17.41 -26.75
CA TRP A 583 -40.14 -17.79 -27.10
C TRP A 583 -41.18 -16.94 -26.37
N SER A 584 -41.07 -16.87 -25.03
CA SER A 584 -42.00 -16.13 -24.18
C SER A 584 -42.09 -14.64 -24.51
N LYS A 585 -41.00 -14.05 -25.01
CA LYS A 585 -40.96 -12.64 -25.43
C LYS A 585 -41.49 -12.43 -26.85
N ILE A 586 -41.23 -13.35 -27.78
CA ILE A 586 -41.66 -13.20 -29.19
C ILE A 586 -43.11 -13.62 -29.44
N LYS A 587 -43.74 -14.42 -28.55
CA LYS A 587 -45.10 -14.95 -28.74
C LYS A 587 -46.19 -13.87 -28.90
N TYR A 588 -45.94 -12.65 -28.43
CA TYR A 588 -46.87 -11.51 -28.53
C TYR A 588 -46.65 -10.65 -29.79
N TYR A 589 -45.77 -11.07 -30.71
CA TYR A 589 -45.45 -10.33 -31.93
C TYR A 589 -45.89 -11.10 -33.20
N PRO A 590 -47.13 -10.89 -33.69
CA PRO A 590 -47.70 -11.64 -34.82
C PRO A 590 -46.89 -11.54 -36.13
N ASN A 591 -46.10 -10.47 -36.28
CA ASN A 591 -45.33 -10.17 -37.48
C ASN A 591 -43.91 -10.80 -37.48
N TRP A 592 -43.51 -11.52 -36.43
CA TRP A 592 -42.21 -12.21 -36.37
C TRP A 592 -42.04 -13.24 -37.51
N LYS A 593 -43.13 -13.93 -37.90
CA LYS A 593 -43.11 -14.89 -39.02
C LYS A 593 -43.08 -14.24 -40.42
N LYS A 594 -43.46 -12.96 -40.56
CA LYS A 594 -43.72 -12.31 -41.86
C LYS A 594 -42.66 -11.29 -42.30
N LYS A 595 -41.86 -10.75 -41.37
CA LYS A 595 -40.85 -9.74 -41.71
C LYS A 595 -39.52 -10.38 -42.08
N ARG A 596 -38.97 -9.97 -43.25
CA ARG A 596 -37.57 -10.17 -43.67
C ARG A 596 -36.56 -9.57 -42.66
N ASP A 597 -37.03 -8.88 -41.62
CA ASP A 597 -36.22 -8.18 -40.62
C ASP A 597 -35.51 -9.12 -39.63
N CYS A 598 -35.83 -10.42 -39.58
CA CYS A 598 -35.03 -11.41 -38.85
C CYS A 598 -34.21 -12.20 -39.87
N ASN A 599 -32.88 -12.04 -39.89
CA ASN A 599 -31.96 -12.86 -40.71
C ASN A 599 -32.00 -14.37 -40.41
N VAL A 600 -32.92 -14.81 -39.55
CA VAL A 600 -33.30 -16.21 -39.32
C VAL A 600 -34.23 -16.69 -40.44
N THR A 601 -33.79 -16.54 -41.69
CA THR A 601 -34.50 -17.11 -42.83
C THR A 601 -34.15 -18.60 -42.96
N LYS A 602 -35.04 -19.40 -43.56
CA LYS A 602 -34.87 -20.85 -43.81
C LYS A 602 -33.50 -21.28 -44.39
N LYS A 603 -32.70 -20.37 -44.94
CA LYS A 603 -31.37 -20.67 -45.53
C LYS A 603 -30.22 -20.75 -44.50
N THR A 604 -30.36 -20.21 -43.29
CA THR A 604 -29.28 -20.12 -42.29
C THR A 604 -29.55 -20.90 -41.00
N PHE A 605 -30.77 -21.42 -40.81
CA PHE A 605 -31.13 -22.21 -39.63
C PHE A 605 -30.44 -23.59 -39.65
N PRO A 606 -29.68 -23.99 -38.61
CA PRO A 606 -28.91 -25.23 -38.64
C PRO A 606 -29.74 -26.53 -38.66
N TYR A 607 -31.04 -26.45 -38.35
CA TYR A 607 -31.91 -27.62 -38.16
C TYR A 607 -33.19 -27.58 -39.00
N PRO A 608 -33.10 -27.56 -40.35
CA PRO A 608 -34.26 -27.39 -41.25
C PRO A 608 -35.26 -28.56 -41.20
N GLN A 609 -34.94 -29.66 -40.53
CA GLN A 609 -35.80 -30.82 -40.32
C GLN A 609 -35.81 -31.27 -38.85
N TRP A 610 -35.74 -30.34 -37.90
CA TRP A 610 -35.61 -30.66 -36.47
C TRP A 610 -36.69 -31.63 -35.95
N THR A 611 -37.90 -31.67 -36.53
CA THR A 611 -38.96 -32.59 -36.10
C THR A 611 -38.59 -34.07 -36.26
N THR A 612 -37.64 -34.40 -37.14
CA THR A 612 -37.15 -35.79 -37.30
C THR A 612 -36.03 -36.14 -36.33
N MET A 613 -35.46 -35.13 -35.65
CA MET A 613 -34.35 -35.28 -34.69
C MET A 613 -34.86 -35.49 -33.26
N ILE A 614 -36.13 -35.18 -33.00
CA ILE A 614 -36.82 -35.45 -31.73
C ILE A 614 -37.35 -36.89 -31.73
N ASP A 615 -37.37 -37.52 -30.54
CA ASP A 615 -38.00 -38.82 -30.36
C ASP A 615 -39.47 -38.78 -30.83
N LYS A 616 -39.84 -39.75 -31.68
CA LYS A 616 -41.15 -39.76 -32.36
C LYS A 616 -42.32 -39.84 -31.38
N ASP A 617 -42.14 -40.57 -30.27
CA ASP A 617 -43.17 -40.72 -29.25
C ASP A 617 -43.31 -39.44 -28.43
N VAL A 618 -42.18 -38.79 -28.10
CA VAL A 618 -42.16 -37.47 -27.45
C VAL A 618 -42.88 -36.43 -28.32
N LEU A 619 -42.55 -36.34 -29.60
CA LEU A 619 -43.20 -35.39 -30.51
C LEU A 619 -44.70 -35.69 -30.66
N ARG A 620 -45.10 -36.96 -30.71
CA ARG A 620 -46.53 -37.36 -30.77
C ARG A 620 -47.29 -36.91 -29.52
N ILE A 621 -46.73 -37.09 -28.33
CA ILE A 621 -47.34 -36.63 -27.07
C ILE A 621 -47.45 -35.11 -27.06
N MET A 622 -46.41 -34.40 -27.50
CA MET A 622 -46.42 -32.93 -27.54
C MET A 622 -47.35 -32.34 -28.61
N LYS A 623 -47.65 -33.08 -29.68
CA LYS A 623 -48.68 -32.70 -30.67
C LYS A 623 -50.10 -32.86 -30.12
N ASN A 624 -50.33 -33.89 -29.31
CA ASN A 624 -51.64 -34.23 -28.74
C ASN A 624 -51.54 -34.37 -27.20
N PRO A 625 -51.36 -33.25 -26.48
CA PRO A 625 -51.21 -33.29 -25.03
C PRO A 625 -52.52 -33.72 -24.34
N LYS A 626 -52.42 -34.52 -23.27
CA LYS A 626 -53.60 -35.01 -22.51
C LYS A 626 -54.49 -33.88 -21.98
N ASN A 627 -53.88 -32.75 -21.60
CA ASN A 627 -54.55 -31.57 -21.03
C ASN A 627 -54.26 -30.30 -21.86
N GLY A 628 -54.57 -30.29 -23.16
CA GLY A 628 -54.37 -29.11 -24.00
C GLY A 628 -54.94 -29.24 -25.42
N THR A 629 -54.85 -28.16 -26.19
CA THR A 629 -55.26 -28.15 -27.61
C THR A 629 -54.20 -28.81 -28.49
N PRO A 630 -54.58 -29.69 -29.44
CA PRO A 630 -53.65 -30.22 -30.44
C PRO A 630 -52.90 -29.10 -31.18
N TYR A 631 -51.61 -29.31 -31.43
CA TYR A 631 -50.78 -28.33 -32.14
C TYR A 631 -49.82 -29.03 -33.12
N GLU A 632 -49.85 -28.60 -34.38
CA GLU A 632 -48.93 -29.08 -35.41
C GLU A 632 -47.68 -28.18 -35.46
N TYR A 633 -46.53 -28.75 -35.10
CA TYR A 633 -45.24 -28.07 -35.14
C TYR A 633 -44.68 -28.02 -36.57
N THR A 634 -44.22 -26.84 -37.01
CA THR A 634 -43.50 -26.66 -38.27
C THR A 634 -41.98 -26.75 -38.09
N ASN A 635 -41.26 -27.14 -39.15
CA ASN A 635 -39.79 -27.20 -39.18
C ASN A 635 -39.14 -25.81 -39.28
N ASP A 636 -39.44 -24.94 -38.31
CA ASP A 636 -38.78 -23.64 -38.12
C ASP A 636 -38.26 -23.48 -36.70
N VAL A 637 -37.37 -22.50 -36.51
CA VAL A 637 -36.75 -22.24 -35.20
C VAL A 637 -37.77 -21.85 -34.12
N HIS A 638 -38.88 -21.22 -34.53
CA HIS A 638 -39.91 -20.67 -33.66
C HIS A 638 -40.70 -21.80 -33.00
N ASP A 639 -41.10 -22.79 -33.79
CA ASP A 639 -41.80 -23.96 -33.29
C ASP A 639 -40.87 -24.93 -32.53
N LEU A 640 -39.55 -24.92 -32.81
CA LEU A 640 -38.57 -25.64 -31.99
C LEU A 640 -38.46 -25.03 -30.58
N ILE A 641 -38.25 -23.72 -30.45
CA ILE A 641 -38.18 -23.08 -29.12
C ILE A 641 -39.54 -23.08 -28.40
N ARG A 642 -40.65 -23.08 -29.15
CA ARG A 642 -42.00 -23.33 -28.60
C ARG A 642 -42.11 -24.72 -27.98
N LEU A 643 -41.64 -25.75 -28.68
CA LEU A 643 -41.64 -27.12 -28.16
C LEU A 643 -40.83 -27.20 -26.86
N MET A 644 -39.63 -26.62 -26.83
CA MET A 644 -38.76 -26.59 -25.65
C MET A 644 -39.46 -25.96 -24.44
N ARG A 645 -40.12 -24.81 -24.64
CA ARG A 645 -40.90 -24.16 -23.58
C ARG A 645 -42.10 -25.00 -23.15
N ASN A 646 -42.84 -25.57 -24.10
CA ASN A 646 -44.04 -26.35 -23.80
C ASN A 646 -43.71 -27.62 -23.02
N MET A 647 -42.61 -28.31 -23.35
CA MET A 647 -42.15 -29.48 -22.62
C MET A 647 -41.73 -29.14 -21.19
N ASP A 648 -41.07 -27.99 -20.99
CA ASP A 648 -40.62 -27.58 -19.66
C ASP A 648 -41.76 -27.12 -18.74
N GLU A 649 -42.77 -26.41 -19.29
CA GLU A 649 -43.91 -25.95 -18.51
C GLU A 649 -44.98 -27.03 -18.27
N HIS A 650 -45.11 -27.98 -19.20
CA HIS A 650 -46.04 -29.11 -19.11
C HIS A 650 -45.25 -30.40 -18.96
N LYS A 651 -44.53 -30.52 -17.84
CA LYS A 651 -43.70 -31.70 -17.54
C LYS A 651 -44.57 -32.96 -17.57
N ASP A 652 -44.17 -33.91 -18.38
CA ASP A 652 -44.78 -35.23 -18.47
C ASP A 652 -43.78 -36.26 -17.93
N GLU A 653 -44.22 -37.04 -16.94
CA GLU A 653 -43.40 -38.01 -16.24
C GLU A 653 -42.84 -39.09 -17.17
N TRP A 654 -43.62 -39.51 -18.18
CA TRP A 654 -43.16 -40.47 -19.18
C TRP A 654 -42.07 -39.86 -20.06
N ILE A 655 -42.25 -38.61 -20.49
CA ILE A 655 -41.24 -37.88 -21.28
C ILE A 655 -39.96 -37.73 -20.43
N SER A 656 -40.05 -37.27 -19.18
CA SER A 656 -38.89 -37.15 -18.28
C SER A 656 -38.14 -38.47 -18.10
N ASN A 657 -38.86 -39.58 -17.90
CA ASN A 657 -38.24 -40.90 -17.79
C ASN A 657 -37.58 -41.38 -19.09
N LYS A 658 -38.09 -40.94 -20.25
CA LYS A 658 -37.60 -41.34 -21.57
C LYS A 658 -36.35 -40.57 -22.01
N ILE A 659 -36.32 -39.26 -21.81
CA ILE A 659 -35.27 -38.38 -22.35
C ILE A 659 -34.32 -37.79 -21.30
N GLY A 660 -34.64 -37.94 -20.01
CA GLY A 660 -33.86 -37.39 -18.90
C GLY A 660 -34.09 -35.90 -18.70
N ASP A 661 -33.04 -35.20 -18.27
CA ASP A 661 -33.07 -33.75 -18.12
C ASP A 661 -33.30 -33.06 -19.47
N TYR A 662 -34.28 -32.15 -19.51
CA TYR A 662 -34.67 -31.52 -20.76
C TYR A 662 -33.59 -30.57 -21.29
N ALA A 663 -32.87 -29.85 -20.43
CA ALA A 663 -31.80 -28.97 -20.85
C ALA A 663 -30.66 -29.77 -21.48
N GLU A 664 -30.23 -30.86 -20.84
CA GLU A 664 -29.23 -31.78 -21.39
C GLU A 664 -29.70 -32.44 -22.71
N TYR A 665 -30.95 -32.90 -22.77
CA TYR A 665 -31.50 -33.52 -23.97
C TYR A 665 -31.47 -32.55 -25.17
N PHE A 666 -31.99 -31.33 -25.00
CA PHE A 666 -32.06 -30.38 -26.10
C PHE A 666 -30.70 -29.82 -26.51
N LEU A 667 -29.78 -29.58 -25.57
CA LEU A 667 -28.42 -29.16 -25.89
C LEU A 667 -27.63 -30.27 -26.59
N ARG A 668 -27.88 -31.55 -26.26
CA ARG A 668 -27.30 -32.70 -26.96
C ARG A 668 -27.84 -32.87 -28.37
N VAL A 669 -29.16 -32.74 -28.57
CA VAL A 669 -29.79 -32.92 -29.89
C VAL A 669 -29.54 -31.71 -30.80
N PHE A 670 -29.50 -30.49 -30.23
CA PHE A 670 -29.33 -29.24 -30.98
C PHE A 670 -28.16 -28.38 -30.47
N PRO A 671 -26.91 -28.87 -30.52
CA PRO A 671 -25.74 -28.19 -29.95
C PRO A 671 -25.37 -26.85 -30.58
N LYS A 672 -25.94 -26.49 -31.73
CA LYS A 672 -25.71 -25.20 -32.43
C LYS A 672 -26.80 -24.16 -32.17
N LEU A 673 -27.89 -24.56 -31.52
CA LEU A 673 -29.09 -23.73 -31.41
C LEU A 673 -28.86 -22.46 -30.58
N THR A 674 -28.19 -22.60 -29.43
CA THR A 674 -27.89 -21.49 -28.49
C THR A 674 -27.10 -20.39 -29.19
N ILE A 675 -25.94 -20.73 -29.76
CA ILE A 675 -25.06 -19.78 -30.45
C ILE A 675 -25.74 -19.19 -31.69
N HIS A 676 -26.45 -20.00 -32.47
CA HIS A 676 -27.17 -19.52 -33.65
C HIS A 676 -28.19 -18.43 -33.29
N LEU A 677 -29.02 -18.67 -32.27
CA LEU A 677 -30.02 -17.71 -31.83
C LEU A 677 -29.38 -16.49 -31.17
N TYR A 678 -28.38 -16.69 -30.31
CA TYR A 678 -27.64 -15.61 -29.67
C TYR A 678 -27.02 -14.64 -30.69
N ASN A 679 -26.28 -15.16 -31.68
CA ASN A 679 -25.67 -14.35 -32.73
C ASN A 679 -26.72 -13.71 -33.66
N SER A 680 -27.80 -14.43 -33.98
CA SER A 680 -28.88 -13.89 -34.82
C SER A 680 -29.65 -12.74 -34.16
N LEU A 681 -29.86 -12.81 -32.84
CA LEU A 681 -30.50 -11.75 -32.07
C LEU A 681 -29.60 -10.53 -31.97
N ARG A 682 -28.32 -10.74 -31.66
CA ARG A 682 -27.32 -9.67 -31.55
C ARG A 682 -27.18 -8.87 -32.84
N GLN A 683 -27.13 -9.53 -33.99
CA GLN A 683 -27.00 -8.88 -35.30
C GLN A 683 -28.27 -8.15 -35.74
N ASN A 684 -29.35 -8.22 -34.94
CA ASN A 684 -30.61 -7.59 -35.24
C ASN A 684 -30.81 -6.30 -34.41
N PRO A 685 -30.82 -5.11 -35.03
CA PRO A 685 -30.99 -3.85 -34.31
C PRO A 685 -32.25 -3.76 -33.44
N ARG A 686 -33.31 -4.49 -33.81
CA ARG A 686 -34.59 -4.47 -33.09
C ARG A 686 -34.62 -5.45 -31.91
N TRP A 687 -33.84 -6.51 -31.96
CA TRP A 687 -33.92 -7.64 -31.02
C TRP A 687 -32.62 -7.92 -30.27
N SER A 688 -31.59 -7.09 -30.47
CA SER A 688 -30.28 -7.19 -29.81
C SER A 688 -30.38 -7.21 -28.28
N HIS A 689 -31.29 -6.43 -27.69
CA HIS A 689 -31.59 -6.42 -26.25
C HIS A 689 -32.05 -7.78 -25.70
N LEU A 690 -32.49 -8.71 -26.55
CA LEU A 690 -32.86 -10.08 -26.13
C LEU A 690 -31.64 -10.99 -25.96
N ALA A 691 -30.50 -10.63 -26.55
CA ALA A 691 -29.23 -11.35 -26.38
C ALA A 691 -28.54 -11.00 -25.04
N ASP A 692 -28.95 -9.91 -24.38
CA ASP A 692 -28.47 -9.49 -23.05
C ASP A 692 -29.13 -10.34 -21.95
N PHE A 693 -28.88 -11.64 -21.98
CA PHE A 693 -29.33 -12.59 -20.97
C PHE A 693 -28.34 -12.62 -19.80
N GLN A 694 -28.82 -12.37 -18.60
CA GLN A 694 -28.03 -12.56 -17.38
C GLN A 694 -28.35 -13.94 -16.80
N ASP A 695 -27.30 -14.76 -16.68
CA ASP A 695 -27.38 -15.99 -15.92
C ASP A 695 -27.51 -15.63 -14.43
N THR A 696 -28.66 -15.91 -13.82
CA THR A 696 -28.92 -15.67 -12.39
C THR A 696 -28.55 -16.87 -11.51
N SER A 697 -27.90 -17.88 -12.07
CA SER A 697 -27.46 -19.06 -11.32
C SER A 697 -26.14 -18.75 -10.60
N PRO A 698 -26.00 -19.09 -9.30
CA PRO A 698 -24.78 -18.82 -8.53
C PRO A 698 -23.54 -19.52 -9.06
#